data_AF-A0AA96HRP8-F1
#
_entry.id   AF-A0AA96HRP8-F1
#
_cell.length_a   1.000
_cell.length_b   1.000
_cell.length_c   1.000
_cell.angle_alpha   90.00
_cell.angle_beta   90.00
_cell.angle_gamma   90.00
#
_symmetry.space_group_name_H-M   'P 1'
#
loop_
_entity.id
_entity.type
_entity.pdbx_description
1 polymer ?
#
loop_
_entity_poly.entity_id
_entity_poly.type
_entity_poly.pdbx_seq_one_letter_code
_entity_poly.pdbx_strand_id
1 'polypeptide(L)'
;MYFLVSFVLGALIAFIQPALPNAALYTTLSFVLVIGLGCLLRYRYTGLFILVGLHSGALICFVRMDFILAGLFPNGHEKLDIPVSAEVVGLPYRGDRALRFEARVSLQNIPVGTLPPDVVRYFSAPKKIKLSWYSSQHLQSGDVWNFTIRLRRPRGLVNPSGFDYQAWLIANGISGVGYVRPGGEEFLYSHISIDRLRYGLREKLIDSNPVLDHPELISALMVGDKSRISAEQWKLFAQTGINHLMAISGLHLGLVTGVVYFLSFLFARLVALCFRREKPWLRTLAPLVSCFSAVFYAALAGFSVPTQRALLCVLFIQAVFFFGARVSIFRLLLLVAVLLIGVQPFNLGQPGFWLSFGAVFVLLFCFSLPGVSATKSVWGVPNYVLVYGKAQLVIFIGLFVVLVFHALPLSAISPLANLIAVPVVSFLVVPFILLSTLLIEVAPLLANGCLAFADWVLFLLMNFLRVLSTFFEQDYWQVSFSEKSGLFIASGVLATILCLTPKPLNLRVLGVACFILFLFPRENTSAGFQMTTLDVGQGLAIHMNSSNQSLLYDTGAKFSDKFDIGSAVVTPFIQKQRSLKLDMVLSHNDNDHAGGALSVLDSVDVQSLWLGEPEHIYARGQLCHAGQEFRLGAAHVEVLWPDRQHQQVLAKSNNYSCVLVVTVFGRKFLLPGDIEQEVERILIRENLLPSDIDVLVAPHHGSKTSSSFDFIRQLAPKHVIFSTGYKNRYGHPHGAVISRYQDMASTLWDTAYDGAITINVSPEGVLEVLAERDNNRRIWY
;
A
#
# COMPACT_ATOMS: atom_id res chain seq x y z
N MET A 1 -19.82 -25.59 0.36
CA MET A 1 -19.41 -24.63 1.41
C MET A 1 -18.03 -25.00 1.95
N TYR A 2 -17.87 -26.18 2.54
CA TYR A 2 -16.58 -26.68 3.05
C TYR A 2 -15.44 -26.55 2.04
N PHE A 3 -15.62 -27.03 0.80
CA PHE A 3 -14.63 -26.88 -0.28
C PHE A 3 -14.23 -25.42 -0.54
N LEU A 4 -15.18 -24.49 -0.61
CA LEU A 4 -14.89 -23.09 -0.95
C LEU A 4 -14.13 -22.37 0.17
N VAL A 5 -14.52 -22.62 1.43
CA VAL A 5 -13.80 -22.06 2.60
C VAL A 5 -12.39 -22.62 2.67
N SER A 6 -12.26 -23.95 2.55
CA SER A 6 -10.95 -24.61 2.55
C SER A 6 -10.08 -24.20 1.36
N PHE A 7 -10.65 -23.92 0.19
CA PHE A 7 -9.91 -23.35 -0.94
C PHE A 7 -9.28 -22.01 -0.58
N VAL A 8 -10.06 -21.07 -0.04
CA VAL A 8 -9.53 -19.76 0.37
C VAL A 8 -8.44 -19.91 1.43
N LEU A 9 -8.64 -20.79 2.41
CA LEU A 9 -7.63 -21.09 3.43
C LEU A 9 -6.35 -21.69 2.83
N GLY A 10 -6.47 -22.63 1.89
CA GLY A 10 -5.33 -23.23 1.19
C GLY A 10 -4.55 -22.19 0.38
N ALA A 11 -5.25 -21.30 -0.31
CA ALA A 11 -4.63 -20.20 -1.05
C ALA A 11 -3.93 -19.19 -0.12
N LEU A 12 -4.51 -18.90 1.05
CA LEU A 12 -3.89 -18.05 2.07
C LEU A 12 -2.60 -18.67 2.63
N ILE A 13 -2.64 -19.97 2.96
CA ILE A 13 -1.46 -20.70 3.43
C ILE A 13 -0.34 -20.66 2.38
N ALA A 14 -0.68 -20.86 1.10
CA ALA A 14 0.28 -20.75 0.01
C ALA A 14 0.84 -19.33 -0.15
N PHE A 15 0.00 -18.31 -0.03
CA PHE A 15 0.38 -16.91 -0.21
C PHE A 15 1.37 -16.39 0.86
N ILE A 16 1.27 -16.90 2.09
CA ILE A 16 2.16 -16.49 3.19
C ILE A 16 3.48 -17.24 3.23
N GLN A 17 3.70 -18.23 2.36
CA GLN A 17 4.96 -18.98 2.33
C GLN A 17 6.15 -18.07 1.95
N PRO A 18 7.36 -18.38 2.44
CA PRO A 18 8.55 -17.58 2.14
C PRO A 18 9.15 -17.85 0.75
N ALA A 19 8.83 -18.99 0.14
CA ALA A 19 9.37 -19.39 -1.16
C ALA A 19 8.36 -20.21 -1.96
N LEU A 20 8.56 -20.27 -3.28
CA LEU A 20 7.80 -21.16 -4.15
C LEU A 20 8.12 -22.63 -3.80
N PRO A 21 7.13 -23.53 -3.90
CA PRO A 21 7.31 -24.93 -3.59
C PRO A 21 8.30 -25.58 -4.55
N ASN A 22 9.07 -26.55 -4.06
CA ASN A 22 9.88 -27.40 -4.91
C ASN A 22 9.00 -28.37 -5.73
N ALA A 23 9.60 -29.06 -6.70
CA ALA A 23 8.89 -30.01 -7.56
C ALA A 23 8.16 -31.11 -6.76
N ALA A 24 8.76 -31.59 -5.66
CA ALA A 24 8.18 -32.62 -4.80
C ALA A 24 6.87 -32.18 -4.11
N LEU A 25 6.79 -30.92 -3.69
CA LEU A 25 5.57 -30.38 -3.10
C LEU A 25 4.47 -30.17 -4.15
N TYR A 26 4.82 -29.73 -5.37
CA TYR A 26 3.86 -29.69 -6.49
C TYR A 26 3.29 -31.08 -6.82
N THR A 27 4.13 -32.11 -6.89
CA THR A 27 3.68 -33.48 -7.17
C THR A 27 2.82 -34.02 -6.03
N THR A 28 3.17 -33.73 -4.78
CA THR A 28 2.39 -34.16 -3.60
C THR A 28 1.02 -33.51 -3.60
N LEU A 29 0.94 -32.18 -3.78
CA LEU A 29 -0.33 -31.46 -3.85
C LEU A 29 -1.22 -32.00 -4.98
N SER A 30 -0.64 -32.28 -6.15
CA SER A 30 -1.35 -32.83 -7.30
C SER A 30 -1.84 -34.27 -7.05
N PHE A 31 -1.02 -35.12 -6.45
CA PHE A 31 -1.37 -36.52 -6.15
C PHE A 31 -2.49 -36.60 -5.12
N VAL A 32 -2.40 -35.85 -4.02
CA VAL A 32 -3.45 -35.77 -3.00
C VAL A 32 -4.75 -35.23 -3.58
N LEU A 33 -4.67 -34.25 -4.49
CA LEU A 33 -5.84 -33.71 -5.18
C LEU A 33 -6.53 -34.78 -6.04
N VAL A 34 -5.78 -35.54 -6.85
CA VAL A 34 -6.32 -36.60 -7.72
C VAL A 34 -6.99 -37.70 -6.90
N ILE A 35 -6.32 -38.20 -5.86
CA ILE A 35 -6.89 -39.22 -4.96
C ILE A 35 -8.12 -38.66 -4.24
N GLY A 36 -8.04 -37.44 -3.73
CA GLY A 36 -9.13 -36.78 -3.03
C GLY A 36 -10.37 -36.60 -3.92
N LEU A 37 -10.19 -36.21 -5.17
CA LEU A 37 -11.29 -36.11 -6.15
C LEU A 37 -11.89 -37.49 -6.46
N GLY A 38 -11.06 -38.51 -6.68
CA GLY A 38 -11.53 -39.89 -6.90
C GLY A 38 -12.35 -40.42 -5.72
N CYS A 39 -11.90 -40.17 -4.49
CA CYS A 39 -12.62 -40.56 -3.28
C CYS A 39 -13.90 -39.70 -3.06
N LEU A 40 -13.93 -38.43 -3.50
CA LEU A 40 -15.11 -37.57 -3.36
C LEU A 40 -16.27 -38.04 -4.23
N LEU A 41 -15.95 -38.49 -5.45
CA LEU A 41 -16.91 -39.08 -6.37
C LEU A 41 -17.55 -40.34 -5.80
N ARG A 42 -16.82 -41.08 -4.95
CA ARG A 42 -17.27 -42.37 -4.39
C ARG A 42 -17.90 -42.28 -3.00
N TYR A 43 -17.37 -41.45 -2.10
CA TYR A 43 -17.68 -41.53 -0.67
C TYR A 43 -18.28 -40.25 -0.05
N ARG A 44 -18.23 -39.10 -0.75
CA ARG A 44 -18.86 -37.82 -0.35
C ARG A 44 -18.66 -37.38 1.12
N TYR A 45 -17.55 -37.78 1.77
CA TYR A 45 -17.24 -37.38 3.14
C TYR A 45 -16.86 -35.89 3.25
N THR A 46 -17.35 -35.22 4.29
CA THR A 46 -17.07 -33.79 4.55
C THR A 46 -15.58 -33.50 4.70
N GLY A 47 -14.83 -34.35 5.41
CA GLY A 47 -13.38 -34.18 5.58
C GLY A 47 -12.62 -34.17 4.26
N LEU A 48 -13.10 -34.93 3.27
CA LEU A 48 -12.48 -35.00 1.96
C LEU A 48 -12.72 -33.72 1.13
N PHE A 49 -13.88 -33.07 1.27
CA PHE A 49 -14.11 -31.75 0.66
C PHE A 49 -13.19 -30.68 1.23
N ILE A 50 -12.87 -30.76 2.53
CA ILE A 50 -11.92 -29.84 3.19
C ILE A 50 -10.51 -30.07 2.66
N LEU A 51 -10.05 -31.33 2.65
CA LEU A 51 -8.72 -31.68 2.15
C LEU A 51 -8.55 -31.29 0.69
N VAL A 52 -9.50 -31.64 -0.17
CA VAL A 52 -9.47 -31.31 -1.60
C VAL A 52 -9.51 -29.80 -1.81
N GLY A 53 -10.33 -29.06 -1.05
CA GLY A 53 -10.35 -27.61 -1.12
C GLY A 53 -9.02 -26.97 -0.72
N LEU A 54 -8.44 -27.35 0.43
CA LEU A 54 -7.14 -26.86 0.89
C LEU A 54 -6.05 -27.08 -0.17
N HIS A 55 -5.95 -28.30 -0.71
CA HIS A 55 -4.92 -28.64 -1.70
C HIS A 55 -5.15 -27.93 -3.04
N SER A 56 -6.40 -27.85 -3.50
CA SER A 56 -6.75 -27.11 -4.73
C SER A 56 -6.39 -25.63 -4.60
N GLY A 57 -6.74 -25.01 -3.47
CA GLY A 57 -6.45 -23.62 -3.20
C GLY A 57 -4.95 -23.34 -3.18
N ALA A 58 -4.18 -24.17 -2.46
CA ALA A 58 -2.73 -24.04 -2.40
C ALA A 58 -2.07 -24.24 -3.77
N LEU A 59 -2.43 -25.31 -4.48
CA LEU A 59 -1.86 -25.64 -5.79
C LEU A 59 -2.13 -24.55 -6.82
N ILE A 60 -3.39 -24.11 -6.97
CA ILE A 60 -3.74 -23.04 -7.92
C ILE A 60 -3.02 -21.75 -7.56
N CYS A 61 -2.97 -21.40 -6.27
CA CYS A 61 -2.26 -20.20 -5.81
C CYS A 61 -0.77 -20.26 -6.19
N PHE A 62 -0.07 -21.36 -5.90
CA PHE A 62 1.34 -21.52 -6.26
C PHE A 62 1.59 -21.47 -7.76
N VAL A 63 0.84 -22.24 -8.56
CA VAL A 63 1.00 -22.26 -10.02
C VAL A 63 0.79 -20.86 -10.61
N ARG A 64 -0.19 -20.12 -10.11
CA ARG A 64 -0.49 -18.76 -10.59
C ARG A 64 0.55 -17.75 -10.14
N MET A 65 1.03 -17.82 -8.89
CA MET A 65 2.12 -16.96 -8.42
C MET A 65 3.40 -17.21 -9.21
N ASP A 66 3.77 -18.48 -9.44
CA ASP A 66 4.94 -18.86 -10.24
C ASP A 66 4.85 -18.29 -11.66
N PHE A 67 3.72 -18.50 -12.34
CA PHE A 67 3.48 -17.93 -13.67
C PHE A 67 3.60 -16.40 -13.70
N ILE A 68 3.06 -15.70 -12.69
CA ILE A 68 3.14 -14.23 -12.61
C ILE A 68 4.58 -13.77 -12.37
N LEU A 69 5.31 -14.43 -11.48
CA LEU A 69 6.69 -14.05 -11.10
C LEU A 69 7.70 -14.35 -12.20
N ALA A 70 7.51 -15.45 -12.93
CA ALA A 70 8.25 -15.77 -14.15
C ALA A 70 7.97 -14.77 -15.28
N GLY A 71 6.80 -14.12 -15.24
CA GLY A 71 6.38 -13.12 -16.20
C GLY A 71 6.90 -11.70 -15.95
N LEU A 72 7.67 -11.47 -14.87
CA LEU A 72 8.29 -10.18 -14.54
C LEU A 72 9.55 -9.91 -15.37
N PHE A 73 9.91 -8.63 -15.52
CA PHE A 73 11.11 -8.25 -16.26
C PHE A 73 12.37 -8.91 -15.66
N PRO A 74 13.27 -9.45 -16.48
CA PRO A 74 14.47 -10.13 -16.01
C PRO A 74 15.44 -9.16 -15.31
N ASN A 75 16.18 -9.68 -14.33
CA ASN A 75 17.20 -8.90 -13.62
C ASN A 75 18.45 -8.71 -14.49
N GLY A 76 19.19 -7.61 -14.28
CA GLY A 76 20.50 -7.40 -14.91
C GLY A 76 20.47 -6.62 -16.22
N HIS A 77 19.28 -6.31 -16.74
CA HIS A 77 19.07 -5.66 -18.04
C HIS A 77 18.57 -4.22 -17.95
N GLU A 78 18.75 -3.56 -16.81
CA GLU A 78 18.09 -2.28 -16.51
C GLU A 78 18.68 -1.07 -17.26
N LYS A 79 19.84 -1.27 -17.88
CA LYS A 79 20.52 -0.26 -18.71
C LYS A 79 20.25 -0.41 -20.20
N LEU A 80 19.53 -1.47 -20.63
CA LEU A 80 19.25 -1.72 -22.04
C LEU A 80 18.17 -0.77 -22.55
N ASP A 81 18.45 -0.16 -23.70
CA ASP A 81 17.48 0.60 -24.48
C ASP A 81 16.66 -0.37 -25.33
N ILE A 82 15.36 -0.44 -25.05
CA ILE A 82 14.44 -1.42 -25.64
C ILE A 82 13.40 -0.68 -26.49
N PRO A 83 13.40 -0.84 -27.82
CA PRO A 83 12.37 -0.28 -28.68
C PRO A 83 11.08 -1.09 -28.58
N VAL A 84 9.98 -0.43 -28.22
CA VAL A 84 8.67 -1.04 -28.01
C VAL A 84 7.56 -0.25 -28.70
N SER A 85 6.53 -0.95 -29.15
CA SER A 85 5.23 -0.35 -29.45
C SER A 85 4.41 -0.39 -28.17
N ALA A 86 3.93 0.76 -27.72
CA ALA A 86 3.29 0.97 -26.43
C ALA A 86 1.88 1.55 -26.62
N GLU A 87 0.86 0.77 -26.25
CA GLU A 87 -0.52 1.25 -26.10
C GLU A 87 -0.67 1.82 -24.68
N VAL A 88 -1.04 3.09 -24.56
CA VAL A 88 -1.30 3.74 -23.27
C VAL A 88 -2.62 3.19 -22.69
N VAL A 89 -2.53 2.58 -21.51
CA VAL A 89 -3.68 2.01 -20.79
C VAL A 89 -3.84 2.70 -19.44
N GLY A 90 -5.05 2.64 -18.87
CA GLY A 90 -5.39 3.42 -17.68
C GLY A 90 -5.37 4.93 -17.96
N LEU A 91 -5.28 5.74 -16.90
CA LEU A 91 -5.32 7.20 -16.99
C LEU A 91 -3.93 7.78 -16.71
N PRO A 92 -3.29 8.45 -17.70
CA PRO A 92 -2.07 9.20 -17.46
C PRO A 92 -2.26 10.29 -16.39
N TYR A 93 -1.25 10.44 -15.55
CA TYR A 93 -1.18 11.47 -14.52
C TYR A 93 0.14 12.23 -14.63
N ARG A 94 0.05 13.56 -14.60
CA ARG A 94 1.21 14.45 -14.60
C ARG A 94 1.63 14.71 -13.15
N GLY A 95 2.78 14.15 -12.76
CA GLY A 95 3.44 14.53 -11.51
C GLY A 95 4.33 15.75 -11.70
N ASP A 96 4.96 16.20 -10.62
CA ASP A 96 5.77 17.43 -10.58
C ASP A 96 6.95 17.41 -11.57
N ARG A 97 7.55 16.23 -11.78
CA ARG A 97 8.77 16.06 -12.61
C ARG A 97 8.58 15.22 -13.88
N ALA A 98 7.51 14.43 -13.95
CA ALA A 98 7.31 13.49 -15.05
C ALA A 98 5.83 13.12 -15.21
N LEU A 99 5.44 12.85 -16.45
CA LEU A 99 4.19 12.21 -16.77
C LEU A 99 4.32 10.70 -16.52
N ARG A 100 3.45 10.14 -15.67
CA ARG A 100 3.44 8.72 -15.32
C ARG A 100 2.20 8.07 -15.92
N PHE A 101 2.40 6.90 -16.51
CA PHE A 101 1.33 6.17 -17.19
C PHE A 101 1.59 4.66 -17.18
N GLU A 102 0.53 3.90 -17.41
CA GLU A 102 0.62 2.46 -17.66
C GLU A 102 0.55 2.23 -19.17
N ALA A 103 1.29 1.23 -19.65
CA ALA A 103 1.28 0.88 -21.07
C ALA A 103 1.26 -0.64 -21.25
N ARG A 104 0.54 -1.09 -22.27
CA ARG A 104 0.68 -2.44 -22.81
C ARG A 104 1.72 -2.38 -23.93
N VAL A 105 2.86 -3.03 -23.71
CA VAL A 105 4.00 -2.97 -24.63
C VAL A 105 4.24 -4.29 -25.34
N SER A 106 4.63 -4.18 -26.60
CA SER A 106 5.14 -5.28 -27.42
C SER A 106 6.47 -4.85 -28.02
N LEU A 107 7.39 -5.79 -28.21
CA LEU A 107 8.69 -5.51 -28.82
C LEU A 107 8.48 -5.09 -30.29
N GLN A 108 9.21 -4.07 -30.74
CA GLN A 108 9.22 -3.72 -32.16
C GLN A 108 9.99 -4.76 -32.97
N ASN A 109 9.79 -4.78 -34.29
CA ASN A 109 10.59 -5.63 -35.17
C ASN A 109 12.05 -5.15 -35.14
N ILE A 110 12.89 -5.88 -34.43
CA ILE A 110 14.33 -5.63 -34.33
C ILE A 110 15.11 -6.79 -34.95
N PRO A 111 16.35 -6.54 -35.43
CA PRO A 111 17.23 -7.60 -35.90
C PRO A 111 17.47 -8.67 -34.83
N VAL A 112 17.60 -9.93 -35.27
CA VAL A 112 17.90 -11.04 -34.37
C VAL A 112 19.27 -10.83 -33.74
N GLY A 113 19.36 -10.98 -32.41
CA GLY A 113 20.59 -10.82 -31.64
C GLY A 113 20.84 -9.42 -31.06
N THR A 114 19.98 -8.43 -31.33
CA THR A 114 20.12 -7.08 -30.76
C THR A 114 19.84 -7.04 -29.25
N LEU A 115 18.92 -7.88 -28.76
CA LEU A 115 18.57 -7.97 -27.34
C LEU A 115 18.87 -9.37 -26.78
N PRO A 116 19.17 -9.48 -25.48
CA PRO A 116 19.34 -10.77 -24.80
C PRO A 116 18.11 -11.69 -24.95
N PRO A 117 18.30 -13.02 -25.05
CA PRO A 117 17.20 -13.96 -25.31
C PRO A 117 16.09 -13.97 -24.25
N ASP A 118 16.43 -13.71 -22.99
CA ASP A 118 15.48 -13.61 -21.88
C ASP A 118 14.63 -12.33 -21.95
N VAL A 119 15.19 -11.21 -22.40
CA VAL A 119 14.45 -9.98 -22.71
C VAL A 119 13.50 -10.21 -23.88
N VAL A 120 13.95 -10.87 -24.94
CA VAL A 120 13.08 -11.23 -26.08
C VAL A 120 11.94 -12.16 -25.63
N ARG A 121 12.25 -13.18 -24.82
CA ARG A 121 11.23 -14.08 -24.24
C ARG A 121 10.24 -13.33 -23.35
N TYR A 122 10.68 -12.32 -22.59
CA TYR A 122 9.77 -11.50 -21.80
C TYR A 122 8.71 -10.82 -22.68
N PHE A 123 9.06 -10.34 -23.88
CA PHE A 123 8.11 -9.72 -24.81
C PHE A 123 7.41 -10.71 -25.75
N SER A 124 7.43 -12.02 -25.49
CA SER A 124 6.73 -13.01 -26.31
C SER A 124 5.20 -12.83 -26.31
N ALA A 125 4.69 -12.08 -25.35
CA ALA A 125 3.31 -11.63 -25.27
C ALA A 125 3.28 -10.18 -24.78
N PRO A 126 2.23 -9.40 -25.10
CA PRO A 126 2.12 -8.02 -24.64
C PRO A 126 2.20 -7.93 -23.11
N LYS A 127 3.00 -7.00 -22.61
CA LYS A 127 3.26 -6.82 -21.18
C LYS A 127 2.68 -5.51 -20.67
N LYS A 128 1.99 -5.56 -19.54
CA LYS A 128 1.57 -4.34 -18.85
C LYS A 128 2.73 -3.83 -18.00
N ILE A 129 3.17 -2.60 -18.23
CA ILE A 129 4.28 -1.94 -17.55
C ILE A 129 3.87 -0.55 -17.07
N LYS A 130 4.67 0.04 -16.17
CA LYS A 130 4.50 1.42 -15.70
C LYS A 130 5.69 2.27 -16.11
N LEU A 131 5.45 3.36 -16.82
CA LEU A 131 6.47 4.22 -17.38
C LEU A 131 6.40 5.64 -16.81
N SER A 132 7.56 6.29 -16.74
CA SER A 132 7.69 7.73 -16.52
C SER A 132 8.27 8.39 -17.77
N TRP A 133 7.73 9.51 -18.18
CA TRP A 133 8.21 10.28 -19.33
C TRP A 133 8.48 11.72 -18.90
N TYR A 134 9.73 12.12 -19.03
CA TYR A 134 10.24 13.41 -18.54
C TYR A 134 10.19 14.53 -19.59
N SER A 135 10.16 14.20 -20.90
CA SER A 135 10.18 15.19 -21.99
C SER A 135 8.80 15.57 -22.55
N SER A 136 7.74 14.81 -22.25
CA SER A 136 6.44 15.02 -22.90
C SER A 136 5.55 16.04 -22.23
N GLN A 137 4.76 16.73 -23.07
CA GLN A 137 3.72 17.65 -22.65
C GLN A 137 2.30 17.09 -22.85
N HIS A 138 2.10 16.05 -23.68
CA HIS A 138 0.77 15.47 -23.92
C HIS A 138 0.82 13.95 -24.18
N LEU A 139 0.05 13.20 -23.39
CA LEU A 139 -0.21 11.77 -23.60
C LEU A 139 -1.67 11.46 -23.24
N GLN A 140 -2.40 10.76 -24.10
CA GLN A 140 -3.79 10.35 -23.85
C GLN A 140 -3.92 8.84 -23.72
N SER A 141 -4.96 8.41 -23.00
CA SER A 141 -5.33 7.00 -22.93
C SER A 141 -5.75 6.48 -24.32
N GLY A 142 -5.33 5.26 -24.64
CA GLY A 142 -5.56 4.63 -25.95
C GLY A 142 -4.57 5.06 -27.04
N ASP A 143 -3.67 6.02 -26.80
CA ASP A 143 -2.64 6.36 -27.76
C ASP A 143 -1.64 5.20 -27.92
N VAL A 144 -1.18 4.98 -29.15
CA VAL A 144 -0.14 4.01 -29.48
C VAL A 144 1.10 4.77 -29.94
N TRP A 145 2.20 4.51 -29.25
CA TRP A 145 3.48 5.16 -29.49
C TRP A 145 4.57 4.11 -29.72
N ASN A 146 5.50 4.42 -30.60
CA ASN A 146 6.81 3.80 -30.57
C ASN A 146 7.65 4.54 -29.52
N PHE A 147 8.20 3.80 -28.57
CA PHE A 147 9.11 4.32 -27.57
C PHE A 147 10.39 3.51 -27.53
N THR A 148 11.50 4.17 -27.22
CA THR A 148 12.66 3.50 -26.64
C THR A 148 12.58 3.62 -25.12
N ILE A 149 12.56 2.50 -24.41
CA ILE A 149 12.39 2.48 -22.94
C ILE A 149 13.54 1.78 -22.24
N ARG A 150 13.77 2.14 -20.97
CA ARG A 150 14.58 1.36 -20.02
C ARG A 150 13.69 0.82 -18.93
N LEU A 151 13.73 -0.49 -18.74
CA LEU A 151 12.90 -1.20 -17.77
C LEU A 151 13.72 -1.75 -16.63
N ARG A 152 13.10 -1.83 -15.46
CA ARG A 152 13.56 -2.59 -14.30
C ARG A 152 12.46 -3.52 -13.83
N ARG A 153 12.89 -4.60 -13.19
CA ARG A 153 11.98 -5.51 -12.47
C ARG A 153 11.20 -4.73 -11.41
N PRO A 154 9.90 -5.01 -11.21
CA PRO A 154 9.15 -4.44 -10.10
C PRO A 154 9.87 -4.69 -8.77
N ARG A 155 10.18 -3.61 -8.06
CA ARG A 155 10.87 -3.63 -6.76
C ARG A 155 10.29 -2.54 -5.86
N GLY A 156 10.24 -2.81 -4.57
CA GLY A 156 9.83 -1.86 -3.53
C GLY A 156 10.87 -1.81 -2.41
N LEU A 157 10.69 -0.82 -1.53
CA LEU A 157 11.42 -0.73 -0.27
C LEU A 157 10.90 -1.82 0.69
N VAL A 158 11.78 -2.49 1.42
CA VAL A 158 11.42 -3.58 2.31
C VAL A 158 11.78 -3.21 3.75
N ASN A 159 10.76 -2.82 4.51
CA ASN A 159 10.85 -2.43 5.92
C ASN A 159 9.89 -3.26 6.77
N PRO A 160 10.10 -3.35 8.11
CA PRO A 160 9.21 -4.11 9.02
C PRO A 160 7.76 -3.61 9.05
N SER A 161 7.52 -2.41 8.54
CA SER A 161 6.21 -1.82 8.33
C SER A 161 6.20 -0.89 7.11
N GLY A 162 4.99 -0.46 6.74
CA GLY A 162 4.78 0.38 5.57
C GLY A 162 4.14 -0.40 4.42
N PHE A 163 4.02 0.30 3.30
CA PHE A 163 3.32 -0.19 2.12
C PHE A 163 4.24 -1.05 1.23
N ASP A 164 3.85 -2.31 0.99
CA ASP A 164 4.56 -3.19 0.05
C ASP A 164 4.22 -2.82 -1.40
N TYR A 165 5.01 -1.88 -1.95
CA TYR A 165 4.86 -1.42 -3.32
C TYR A 165 5.13 -2.52 -4.35
N GLN A 166 6.02 -3.48 -4.03
CA GLN A 166 6.36 -4.57 -4.94
C GLN A 166 5.17 -5.52 -5.11
N ALA A 167 4.57 -5.97 -4.01
CA ALA A 167 3.34 -6.75 -4.04
C ALA A 167 2.20 -6.00 -4.73
N TRP A 168 2.10 -4.68 -4.53
CA TRP A 168 1.10 -3.85 -5.20
C TRP A 168 1.29 -3.81 -6.73
N LEU A 169 2.52 -3.63 -7.22
CA LEU A 169 2.79 -3.66 -8.67
C LEU A 169 2.37 -5.00 -9.28
N ILE A 170 2.75 -6.11 -8.62
CA ILE A 170 2.45 -7.46 -9.09
C ILE A 170 0.94 -7.74 -9.05
N ALA A 171 0.24 -7.32 -7.99
CA ALA A 171 -1.22 -7.45 -7.87
C ALA A 171 -1.96 -6.70 -8.99
N ASN A 172 -1.44 -5.54 -9.43
CA ASN A 172 -2.00 -4.76 -10.52
C ASN A 172 -1.55 -5.24 -11.92
N GLY A 173 -0.84 -6.37 -11.99
CA GLY A 173 -0.36 -6.97 -13.23
C GLY A 173 0.78 -6.20 -13.89
N ILE A 174 1.46 -5.31 -13.15
CA ILE A 174 2.59 -4.53 -13.65
C ILE A 174 3.84 -5.39 -13.60
N SER A 175 4.31 -5.79 -14.78
CA SER A 175 5.42 -6.73 -14.97
C SER A 175 6.79 -6.05 -15.06
N GLY A 176 6.82 -4.73 -15.24
CA GLY A 176 8.04 -3.91 -15.32
C GLY A 176 7.74 -2.44 -15.02
N VAL A 177 8.73 -1.74 -14.47
CA VAL A 177 8.68 -0.29 -14.22
C VAL A 177 9.84 0.36 -14.94
N GLY A 178 9.67 1.55 -15.52
CA GLY A 178 10.74 2.17 -16.28
C GLY A 178 10.48 3.62 -16.67
N TYR A 179 11.26 4.09 -17.64
CA TYR A 179 11.10 5.41 -18.22
C TYR A 179 11.36 5.41 -19.72
N VAL A 180 10.79 6.40 -20.41
CA VAL A 180 10.98 6.65 -21.84
C VAL A 180 12.28 7.42 -22.04
N ARG A 181 13.12 6.96 -22.98
CA ARG A 181 14.35 7.63 -23.39
C ARG A 181 14.04 8.76 -24.36
N PRO A 182 14.69 9.94 -24.21
CA PRO A 182 14.53 11.03 -25.16
C PRO A 182 15.06 10.66 -26.55
N GLY A 183 14.40 11.13 -27.60
CA GLY A 183 14.82 11.01 -28.99
C GLY A 183 14.43 9.69 -29.67
N GLY A 184 13.50 8.95 -29.07
CA GLY A 184 13.01 7.65 -29.58
C GLY A 184 11.50 7.49 -29.46
N GLU A 185 10.77 8.62 -29.42
CA GLU A 185 9.32 8.72 -29.31
C GLU A 185 8.67 9.07 -30.66
N GLU A 186 7.73 8.25 -31.10
CA GLU A 186 6.95 8.50 -32.32
C GLU A 186 5.49 8.12 -32.05
N PHE A 187 4.57 9.08 -32.22
CA PHE A 187 3.15 8.83 -32.14
C PHE A 187 2.69 8.10 -33.41
N LEU A 188 1.94 7.02 -33.25
CA LEU A 188 1.40 6.27 -34.37
C LEU A 188 -0.06 6.64 -34.63
N TYR A 189 -0.94 6.29 -33.71
CA TYR A 189 -2.38 6.49 -33.82
C TYR A 189 -3.05 6.28 -32.45
N SER A 190 -4.36 6.46 -32.39
CA SER A 190 -5.14 6.29 -31.17
C SER A 190 -6.21 5.20 -31.32
N HIS A 191 -6.24 4.25 -30.40
CA HIS A 191 -7.29 3.24 -30.30
C HIS A 191 -8.53 3.77 -29.57
N ILE A 192 -9.71 3.33 -30.00
CA ILE A 192 -10.92 3.47 -29.20
C ILE A 192 -10.84 2.46 -28.06
N SER A 193 -10.74 2.95 -26.82
CA SER A 193 -10.70 2.13 -25.62
C SER A 193 -11.58 2.72 -24.54
N ILE A 194 -11.97 1.89 -23.58
CA ILE A 194 -12.72 2.34 -22.40
C ILE A 194 -11.89 3.36 -21.61
N ASP A 195 -10.57 3.19 -21.56
CA ASP A 195 -9.69 4.16 -20.90
C ASP A 195 -9.65 5.50 -21.64
N ARG A 196 -9.72 5.50 -22.98
CA ARG A 196 -9.88 6.74 -23.76
C ARG A 196 -11.21 7.43 -23.48
N LEU A 197 -12.30 6.66 -23.36
CA LEU A 197 -13.59 7.19 -22.93
C LEU A 197 -13.49 7.82 -21.53
N ARG A 198 -12.88 7.11 -20.57
CA ARG A 198 -12.65 7.62 -19.20
C ARG A 198 -11.83 8.91 -19.20
N TYR A 199 -10.76 8.96 -19.99
CA TYR A 199 -9.92 10.14 -20.16
C TYR A 199 -10.71 11.30 -20.75
N GLY A 200 -11.45 11.08 -21.84
CA GLY A 200 -12.25 12.11 -22.50
C GLY A 200 -13.38 12.63 -21.62
N LEU A 201 -14.02 11.78 -20.80
CA LEU A 201 -15.01 12.21 -19.81
C LEU A 201 -14.39 13.10 -18.74
N ARG A 202 -13.20 12.75 -18.22
CA ARG A 202 -12.46 13.59 -17.28
C ARG A 202 -12.13 14.95 -17.90
N GLU A 203 -11.61 14.96 -19.11
CA GLU A 203 -11.23 16.19 -19.82
C GLU A 203 -12.44 17.11 -20.05
N LYS A 204 -13.54 16.55 -20.56
CA LYS A 204 -14.77 17.31 -20.87
C LYS A 204 -15.51 17.81 -19.63
N LEU A 205 -15.66 16.97 -18.61
CA LEU A 205 -16.50 17.32 -17.45
C LEU A 205 -15.72 18.04 -16.35
N ILE A 206 -14.41 17.81 -16.26
CA ILE A 206 -13.61 18.28 -15.12
C ILE A 206 -12.59 19.32 -15.60
N ASP A 207 -11.73 18.96 -16.55
CA ASP A 207 -10.66 19.87 -16.99
C ASP A 207 -11.19 21.10 -17.73
N SER A 208 -12.39 20.99 -18.32
CA SER A 208 -13.07 22.10 -19.00
C SER A 208 -13.95 22.96 -18.10
N ASN A 209 -14.09 22.62 -16.80
CA ASN A 209 -14.94 23.32 -15.83
C ASN A 209 -14.10 23.87 -14.67
N PRO A 210 -13.46 25.05 -14.81
CA PRO A 210 -12.56 25.59 -13.79
C PRO A 210 -13.27 26.10 -12.53
N VAL A 211 -14.60 26.07 -12.48
CA VAL A 211 -15.43 26.60 -11.39
C VAL A 211 -15.66 25.56 -10.29
N LEU A 212 -15.35 24.29 -10.51
CA LEU A 212 -15.56 23.23 -9.53
C LEU A 212 -14.58 23.38 -8.37
N ASP A 213 -15.10 23.29 -7.13
CA ASP A 213 -14.29 23.34 -5.91
C ASP A 213 -13.58 22.00 -5.64
N HIS A 214 -14.19 20.87 -6.03
CA HIS A 214 -13.68 19.52 -5.76
C HIS A 214 -13.55 18.63 -7.03
N PRO A 215 -12.88 19.09 -8.09
CA PRO A 215 -12.76 18.36 -9.36
C PRO A 215 -12.10 16.98 -9.19
N GLU A 216 -11.15 16.85 -8.27
CA GLU A 216 -10.47 15.60 -7.96
C GLU A 216 -11.39 14.54 -7.33
N LEU A 217 -12.32 14.94 -6.47
CA LEU A 217 -13.27 14.01 -5.83
C LEU A 217 -14.32 13.53 -6.84
N ILE A 218 -14.79 14.43 -7.69
CA ILE A 218 -15.69 14.10 -8.80
C ILE A 218 -15.01 13.11 -9.75
N SER A 219 -13.76 13.35 -10.12
CA SER A 219 -12.98 12.44 -10.98
C SER A 219 -12.86 11.04 -10.38
N ALA A 220 -12.59 10.96 -9.08
CA ALA A 220 -12.49 9.70 -8.36
C ALA A 220 -13.82 8.93 -8.33
N LEU A 221 -14.95 9.63 -8.13
CA LEU A 221 -16.27 9.01 -8.07
C LEU A 221 -16.88 8.68 -9.45
N MET A 222 -16.47 9.40 -10.49
CA MET A 222 -16.95 9.22 -11.87
C MET A 222 -16.21 8.09 -12.60
N VAL A 223 -14.88 8.19 -12.66
CA VAL A 223 -14.02 7.28 -13.48
C VAL A 223 -12.98 6.53 -12.65
N GLY A 224 -13.02 6.65 -11.31
CA GLY A 224 -12.08 5.97 -10.43
C GLY A 224 -10.68 6.60 -10.36
N ASP A 225 -10.50 7.83 -10.87
CA ASP A 225 -9.21 8.51 -10.89
C ASP A 225 -8.91 9.22 -9.57
N LYS A 226 -8.05 8.59 -8.76
CA LYS A 226 -7.64 9.09 -7.45
C LYS A 226 -6.32 9.88 -7.48
N SER A 227 -5.72 10.05 -8.67
CA SER A 227 -4.35 10.58 -8.81
C SER A 227 -4.20 12.05 -8.41
N ARG A 228 -5.31 12.80 -8.42
CA ARG A 228 -5.33 14.24 -8.13
C ARG A 228 -5.72 14.59 -6.68
N ILE A 229 -6.18 13.62 -5.90
CA ILE A 229 -6.56 13.84 -4.48
C ILE A 229 -5.31 14.25 -3.69
N SER A 230 -5.38 15.34 -2.94
CA SER A 230 -4.26 15.87 -2.19
C SER A 230 -3.93 15.02 -0.95
N ALA A 231 -2.72 15.14 -0.42
CA ALA A 231 -2.32 14.46 0.81
C ALA A 231 -3.17 14.90 2.02
N GLU A 232 -3.54 16.19 2.08
CA GLU A 232 -4.43 16.75 3.10
C GLU A 232 -5.83 16.13 3.05
N GLN A 233 -6.40 15.97 1.85
CA GLN A 233 -7.68 15.28 1.67
C GLN A 233 -7.60 13.82 2.10
N TRP A 234 -6.53 13.12 1.74
CA TRP A 234 -6.30 11.74 2.22
C TRP A 234 -6.18 11.66 3.74
N LYS A 235 -5.51 12.63 4.37
CA LYS A 235 -5.43 12.73 5.83
C LYS A 235 -6.82 12.91 6.45
N LEU A 236 -7.63 13.83 5.93
CA LEU A 236 -9.00 14.05 6.40
C LEU A 236 -9.87 12.79 6.24
N PHE A 237 -9.77 12.10 5.11
CA PHE A 237 -10.51 10.85 4.86
C PHE A 237 -10.07 9.71 5.76
N ALA A 238 -8.78 9.66 6.13
CA ALA A 238 -8.25 8.70 7.07
C ALA A 238 -8.72 9.00 8.51
N GLN A 239 -8.68 10.27 8.92
CA GLN A 239 -9.13 10.74 10.23
C GLN A 239 -10.63 10.53 10.45
N THR A 240 -11.44 10.65 9.40
CA THR A 240 -12.91 10.46 9.48
C THR A 240 -13.35 9.04 9.08
N GLY A 241 -12.42 8.18 8.65
CA GLY A 241 -12.70 6.79 8.28
C GLY A 241 -13.49 6.59 6.99
N ILE A 242 -13.53 7.59 6.10
CA ILE A 242 -14.29 7.55 4.84
C ILE A 242 -13.44 7.24 3.60
N ASN A 243 -12.15 6.90 3.77
CA ASN A 243 -11.23 6.52 2.68
C ASN A 243 -11.83 5.57 1.62
N HIS A 244 -12.69 4.65 2.07
CA HIS A 244 -13.31 3.65 1.22
C HIS A 244 -14.37 4.21 0.24
N LEU A 245 -14.95 5.39 0.51
CA LEU A 245 -15.92 6.05 -0.36
C LEU A 245 -15.30 6.60 -1.64
N MET A 246 -14.01 6.97 -1.59
CA MET A 246 -13.27 7.46 -2.77
C MET A 246 -12.91 6.34 -3.75
N ALA A 247 -13.18 5.08 -3.41
CA ALA A 247 -13.20 3.98 -4.36
C ALA A 247 -14.65 3.73 -4.80
N ILE A 248 -14.88 3.61 -6.11
CA ILE A 248 -16.19 3.21 -6.63
C ILE A 248 -16.58 1.86 -6.00
N SER A 249 -17.57 1.91 -5.12
CA SER A 249 -17.92 0.81 -4.23
C SER A 249 -18.86 -0.18 -4.92
N GLY A 250 -18.98 -1.37 -4.34
CA GLY A 250 -20.00 -2.33 -4.78
C GLY A 250 -21.44 -1.82 -4.53
N LEU A 251 -21.63 -0.87 -3.59
CA LEU A 251 -22.92 -0.22 -3.37
C LEU A 251 -23.28 0.67 -4.55
N HIS A 252 -22.35 1.49 -5.06
CA HIS A 252 -22.59 2.33 -6.25
C HIS A 252 -22.96 1.48 -7.46
N LEU A 253 -22.21 0.40 -7.72
CA LEU A 253 -22.53 -0.54 -8.81
C LEU A 253 -23.90 -1.19 -8.60
N GLY A 254 -24.21 -1.63 -7.39
CA GLY A 254 -25.51 -2.24 -7.05
C GLY A 254 -26.69 -1.28 -7.25
N LEU A 255 -26.53 0.00 -6.86
CA LEU A 255 -27.54 1.04 -7.05
C LEU A 255 -27.78 1.31 -8.53
N VAL A 256 -26.71 1.55 -9.31
CA VAL A 256 -26.81 1.80 -10.76
C VAL A 256 -27.48 0.62 -11.46
N THR A 257 -27.02 -0.60 -11.20
CA THR A 257 -27.57 -1.80 -11.83
C THR A 257 -29.01 -2.09 -11.42
N GLY A 258 -29.38 -1.79 -10.16
CA GLY A 258 -30.74 -1.89 -9.65
C GLY A 258 -31.70 -0.87 -10.26
N VAL A 259 -31.28 0.39 -10.39
CA VAL A 259 -32.08 1.45 -11.05
C VAL A 259 -32.28 1.11 -12.52
N VAL A 260 -31.21 0.73 -13.24
CA VAL A 260 -31.30 0.33 -14.65
C VAL A 260 -32.21 -0.89 -14.82
N TYR A 261 -32.11 -1.88 -13.92
CA TYR A 261 -33.02 -3.03 -13.92
C TYR A 261 -34.48 -2.58 -13.75
N PHE A 262 -34.77 -1.73 -12.77
CA PHE A 262 -36.12 -1.25 -12.48
C PHE A 262 -36.71 -0.45 -13.65
N LEU A 263 -35.95 0.48 -14.24
CA LEU A 263 -36.39 1.27 -15.39
C LEU A 263 -36.62 0.38 -16.62
N SER A 264 -35.72 -0.56 -16.88
CA SER A 264 -35.88 -1.52 -17.98
C SER A 264 -37.08 -2.44 -17.78
N PHE A 265 -37.36 -2.81 -16.53
CA PHE A 265 -38.54 -3.59 -16.17
C PHE A 265 -39.84 -2.81 -16.36
N LEU A 266 -39.88 -1.54 -15.94
CA LEU A 266 -41.02 -0.65 -16.15
C LEU A 266 -41.28 -0.46 -17.64
N PHE A 267 -40.22 -0.19 -18.42
CA PHE A 267 -40.30 -0.09 -19.88
C PHE A 267 -40.83 -1.39 -20.50
N ALA A 268 -40.30 -2.55 -20.12
CA ALA A 268 -40.78 -3.85 -20.61
C ALA A 268 -42.27 -4.07 -20.28
N ARG A 269 -42.74 -3.65 -19.10
CA ARG A 269 -44.17 -3.71 -18.74
C ARG A 269 -45.03 -2.77 -19.58
N LEU A 270 -44.61 -1.53 -19.79
CA LEU A 270 -45.33 -0.57 -20.64
C LEU A 270 -45.47 -1.10 -22.07
N VAL A 271 -44.40 -1.67 -22.62
CA VAL A 271 -44.41 -2.32 -23.94
C VAL A 271 -45.33 -3.54 -23.94
N ALA A 272 -45.32 -4.37 -22.90
CA ALA A 272 -46.21 -5.53 -22.79
C ALA A 272 -47.70 -5.14 -22.81
N LEU A 273 -48.06 -4.02 -22.19
CA LEU A 273 -49.42 -3.47 -22.22
C LEU A 273 -49.86 -3.12 -23.66
N CYS A 274 -48.94 -2.61 -24.49
CA CYS A 274 -49.23 -2.32 -25.91
C CYS A 274 -49.46 -3.59 -26.74
N PHE A 275 -48.80 -4.71 -26.42
CA PHE A 275 -48.84 -5.93 -27.24
C PHE A 275 -49.91 -6.97 -26.84
N ARG A 276 -50.74 -6.70 -25.80
CA ARG A 276 -51.83 -7.56 -25.28
C ARG A 276 -51.43 -9.01 -24.88
N ARG A 277 -50.21 -9.46 -25.14
CA ARG A 277 -49.60 -10.72 -24.71
C ARG A 277 -48.15 -10.47 -24.33
N GLU A 278 -47.74 -10.96 -23.16
CA GLU A 278 -46.34 -10.90 -22.75
C GLU A 278 -45.49 -11.78 -23.67
N LYS A 279 -44.60 -11.15 -24.44
CA LYS A 279 -43.57 -11.87 -25.19
C LYS A 279 -42.47 -12.33 -24.21
N PRO A 280 -41.98 -13.58 -24.29
CA PRO A 280 -40.96 -14.10 -23.38
C PRO A 280 -39.68 -13.25 -23.31
N TRP A 281 -39.27 -12.61 -24.40
CA TRP A 281 -38.09 -11.74 -24.46
C TRP A 281 -38.21 -10.47 -23.60
N LEU A 282 -39.43 -9.99 -23.31
CA LEU A 282 -39.63 -8.83 -22.44
C LEU A 282 -39.25 -9.14 -20.99
N ARG A 283 -39.34 -10.40 -20.57
CA ARG A 283 -38.91 -10.86 -19.25
C ARG A 283 -37.38 -10.93 -19.12
N THR A 284 -36.66 -11.08 -20.24
CA THR A 284 -35.20 -11.17 -20.26
C THR A 284 -34.51 -9.83 -20.50
N LEU A 285 -35.25 -8.81 -20.97
CA LEU A 285 -34.71 -7.48 -21.25
C LEU A 285 -34.09 -6.82 -20.01
N ALA A 286 -34.84 -6.72 -18.91
CA ALA A 286 -34.36 -6.04 -17.70
C ALA A 286 -33.09 -6.68 -17.09
N PRO A 287 -33.00 -8.02 -16.95
CA PRO A 287 -31.76 -8.66 -16.54
C PRO A 287 -30.58 -8.39 -17.48
N LEU A 288 -30.77 -8.47 -18.80
CA LEU A 288 -29.70 -8.28 -19.78
C LEU A 288 -29.17 -6.84 -19.78
N VAL A 289 -30.07 -5.85 -19.77
CA VAL A 289 -29.70 -4.43 -19.72
C VAL A 289 -28.99 -4.10 -18.39
N SER A 290 -29.44 -4.71 -17.28
CA SER A 290 -28.76 -4.57 -15.98
C SER A 290 -27.37 -5.22 -15.96
N CYS A 291 -27.19 -6.39 -16.58
CA CYS A 291 -25.86 -6.99 -16.74
C CYS A 291 -24.95 -6.11 -17.61
N PHE A 292 -25.48 -5.57 -18.71
CA PHE A 292 -24.74 -4.66 -19.58
C PHE A 292 -24.31 -3.40 -18.83
N SER A 293 -25.21 -2.77 -18.08
CA SER A 293 -24.86 -1.59 -17.27
C SER A 293 -23.86 -1.91 -16.16
N ALA A 294 -23.92 -3.11 -15.57
CA ALA A 294 -22.93 -3.57 -14.61
C ALA A 294 -21.52 -3.65 -15.22
N VAL A 295 -21.41 -4.28 -16.40
CA VAL A 295 -20.14 -4.40 -17.13
C VAL A 295 -19.62 -3.02 -17.53
N PHE A 296 -20.50 -2.17 -18.08
CA PHE A 296 -20.14 -0.83 -18.50
C PHE A 296 -19.65 0.05 -17.35
N TYR A 297 -20.37 0.09 -16.22
CA TYR A 297 -19.97 0.90 -15.07
C TYR A 297 -18.72 0.34 -14.37
N ALA A 298 -18.56 -0.98 -14.27
CA ALA A 298 -17.33 -1.59 -13.78
C ALA A 298 -16.12 -1.24 -14.66
N ALA A 299 -16.32 -1.14 -15.98
CA ALA A 299 -15.28 -0.74 -16.91
C ALA A 299 -14.94 0.76 -16.81
N LEU A 300 -15.94 1.63 -16.69
CA LEU A 300 -15.73 3.06 -16.38
C LEU A 300 -14.96 3.27 -15.07
N ALA A 301 -15.19 2.41 -14.09
CA ALA A 301 -14.48 2.41 -12.81
C ALA A 301 -13.07 1.78 -12.85
N GLY A 302 -12.63 1.28 -14.01
CA GLY A 302 -11.30 0.69 -14.20
C GLY A 302 -11.11 -0.70 -13.56
N PHE A 303 -12.19 -1.45 -13.35
CA PHE A 303 -12.16 -2.82 -12.80
C PHE A 303 -11.34 -2.97 -11.51
N SER A 304 -11.47 -2.04 -10.55
CA SER A 304 -10.91 -2.24 -9.21
C SER A 304 -11.49 -3.49 -8.52
N VAL A 305 -10.78 -4.08 -7.56
CA VAL A 305 -11.22 -5.32 -6.86
C VAL A 305 -12.67 -5.23 -6.32
N PRO A 306 -13.11 -4.13 -5.67
CA PRO A 306 -14.51 -3.99 -5.24
C PRO A 306 -15.52 -4.04 -6.39
N THR A 307 -15.19 -3.43 -7.54
CA THR A 307 -16.06 -3.41 -8.73
C THR A 307 -16.09 -4.76 -9.42
N GLN A 308 -14.96 -5.47 -9.51
CA GLN A 308 -14.91 -6.84 -10.05
C GLN A 308 -15.77 -7.78 -9.22
N ARG A 309 -15.66 -7.73 -7.87
CA ARG A 309 -16.50 -8.52 -6.98
C ARG A 309 -17.97 -8.23 -7.21
N ALA A 310 -18.36 -6.96 -7.21
CA ALA A 310 -19.75 -6.57 -7.35
C ALA A 310 -20.31 -6.96 -8.73
N LEU A 311 -19.52 -6.80 -9.80
CA LEU A 311 -19.87 -7.25 -11.15
C LEU A 311 -20.11 -8.76 -11.18
N LEU A 312 -19.15 -9.55 -10.68
CA LEU A 312 -19.29 -11.02 -10.64
C LEU A 312 -20.49 -11.45 -9.78
N CYS A 313 -20.76 -10.75 -8.67
CA CYS A 313 -21.97 -11.00 -7.88
C CYS A 313 -23.24 -10.75 -8.71
N VAL A 314 -23.35 -9.62 -9.43
CA VAL A 314 -24.51 -9.33 -10.30
C VAL A 314 -24.65 -10.41 -11.37
N LEU A 315 -23.57 -10.75 -12.07
CA LEU A 315 -23.59 -11.79 -13.12
C LEU A 315 -24.04 -13.15 -12.57
N PHE A 316 -23.53 -13.57 -11.40
CA PHE A 316 -23.94 -14.84 -10.81
C PHE A 316 -25.35 -14.83 -10.25
N ILE A 317 -25.80 -13.73 -9.63
CA ILE A 317 -27.19 -13.61 -9.17
C ILE A 317 -28.14 -13.78 -10.35
N GLN A 318 -27.84 -13.12 -11.47
CA GLN A 318 -28.65 -13.23 -12.68
C GLN A 318 -28.56 -14.64 -13.28
N ALA A 319 -27.38 -15.25 -13.35
CA ALA A 319 -27.24 -16.64 -13.81
C ALA A 319 -28.05 -17.63 -12.94
N VAL A 320 -27.98 -17.49 -11.61
CA VAL A 320 -28.76 -18.31 -10.66
C VAL A 320 -30.26 -18.15 -10.91
N PHE A 321 -30.72 -16.92 -11.15
CA PHE A 321 -32.11 -16.64 -11.51
C PHE A 321 -32.51 -17.29 -12.85
N PHE A 322 -31.69 -17.13 -13.89
CA PHE A 322 -31.94 -17.69 -15.22
C PHE A 322 -31.99 -19.22 -15.23
N PHE A 323 -31.11 -19.88 -14.49
CA PHE A 323 -31.06 -21.35 -14.41
C PHE A 323 -32.00 -21.93 -13.35
N GLY A 324 -32.76 -21.10 -12.63
CA GLY A 324 -33.63 -21.55 -11.53
C GLY A 324 -32.87 -22.25 -10.39
N ALA A 325 -31.57 -21.99 -10.27
CA ALA A 325 -30.73 -22.61 -9.26
C ALA A 325 -31.01 -22.01 -7.87
N ARG A 326 -30.76 -22.79 -6.81
CA ARG A 326 -30.84 -22.30 -5.42
C ARG A 326 -29.44 -22.29 -4.82
N VAL A 327 -28.79 -21.13 -4.86
CA VAL A 327 -27.46 -20.92 -4.29
C VAL A 327 -27.58 -19.94 -3.12
N SER A 328 -27.02 -20.28 -1.96
CA SER A 328 -27.00 -19.35 -0.84
C SER A 328 -26.06 -18.17 -1.12
N ILE A 329 -26.41 -16.99 -0.61
CA ILE A 329 -25.63 -15.75 -0.79
C ILE A 329 -24.16 -15.91 -0.34
N PHE A 330 -23.91 -16.66 0.73
CA PHE A 330 -22.56 -16.97 1.22
C PHE A 330 -21.76 -17.85 0.25
N ARG A 331 -22.42 -18.84 -0.39
CA ARG A 331 -21.76 -19.68 -1.41
C ARG A 331 -21.39 -18.85 -2.63
N LEU A 332 -22.28 -17.94 -3.04
CA LEU A 332 -22.02 -17.03 -4.15
C LEU A 332 -20.84 -16.11 -3.84
N LEU A 333 -20.82 -15.49 -2.66
CA LEU A 333 -19.70 -14.63 -2.22
C LEU A 333 -18.36 -15.39 -2.23
N LEU A 334 -18.33 -16.62 -1.70
CA LEU A 334 -17.12 -17.44 -1.71
C LEU A 334 -16.73 -17.91 -3.11
N LEU A 335 -17.68 -18.21 -3.99
CA LEU A 335 -17.39 -18.57 -5.38
C LEU A 335 -16.68 -17.41 -6.09
N VAL A 336 -17.18 -16.18 -5.89
CA VAL A 336 -16.53 -14.97 -6.42
C VAL A 336 -15.13 -14.80 -5.85
N ALA A 337 -14.93 -15.03 -4.54
CA ALA A 337 -13.61 -14.96 -3.92
C ALA A 337 -12.63 -15.98 -4.52
N VAL A 338 -13.06 -17.25 -4.66
CA VAL A 338 -12.27 -18.33 -5.28
C VAL A 338 -11.84 -17.97 -6.69
N LEU A 339 -12.74 -17.40 -7.51
CA LEU A 339 -12.42 -16.99 -8.87
C LEU A 339 -11.39 -15.86 -8.92
N LEU A 340 -11.56 -14.81 -8.11
CA LEU A 340 -10.61 -13.69 -8.09
C LEU A 340 -9.23 -14.11 -7.58
N ILE A 341 -9.16 -14.98 -6.57
CA ILE A 341 -7.90 -15.54 -6.06
C ILE A 341 -7.25 -16.45 -7.11
N GLY A 342 -8.04 -17.29 -7.79
CA GLY A 342 -7.54 -18.19 -8.83
C GLY A 342 -6.98 -17.46 -10.06
N VAL A 343 -7.50 -16.27 -10.39
CA VAL A 343 -6.96 -15.45 -11.48
C VAL A 343 -5.74 -14.66 -11.03
N GLN A 344 -5.83 -14.00 -9.87
CA GLN A 344 -4.82 -13.10 -9.33
C GLN A 344 -4.65 -13.34 -7.82
N PRO A 345 -3.74 -14.25 -7.41
CA PRO A 345 -3.54 -14.61 -5.99
C PRO A 345 -3.00 -13.45 -5.15
N PHE A 346 -2.29 -12.49 -5.75
CA PHE A 346 -1.76 -11.31 -5.05
C PHE A 346 -2.86 -10.36 -4.52
N ASN A 347 -4.12 -10.56 -4.91
CA ASN A 347 -5.26 -9.89 -4.28
C ASN A 347 -5.38 -10.19 -2.78
N LEU A 348 -4.87 -11.34 -2.32
CA LEU A 348 -4.87 -11.72 -0.90
C LEU A 348 -4.03 -10.78 -0.01
N GLY A 349 -3.01 -10.14 -0.58
CA GLY A 349 -2.20 -9.13 0.11
C GLY A 349 -2.80 -7.73 0.10
N GLN A 350 -3.82 -7.47 -0.73
CA GLN A 350 -4.40 -6.14 -0.90
C GLN A 350 -5.48 -5.88 0.17
N PRO A 351 -5.40 -4.78 0.95
CA PRO A 351 -6.43 -4.47 1.94
C PRO A 351 -7.84 -4.33 1.33
N GLY A 352 -7.92 -3.81 0.10
CA GLY A 352 -9.19 -3.64 -0.62
C GLY A 352 -9.96 -4.95 -0.87
N PHE A 353 -9.28 -6.10 -0.97
CA PHE A 353 -9.93 -7.40 -1.07
C PHE A 353 -10.69 -7.72 0.24
N TRP A 354 -10.00 -7.64 1.37
CA TRP A 354 -10.56 -7.94 2.68
C TRP A 354 -11.62 -6.94 3.13
N LEU A 355 -11.40 -5.64 2.90
CA LEU A 355 -12.40 -4.62 3.18
C LEU A 355 -13.67 -4.82 2.36
N SER A 356 -13.57 -5.32 1.12
CA SER A 356 -14.74 -5.55 0.27
C SER A 356 -15.50 -6.85 0.63
N PHE A 357 -14.81 -7.99 0.62
CA PHE A 357 -15.44 -9.28 0.91
C PHE A 357 -15.83 -9.40 2.38
N GLY A 358 -14.98 -8.93 3.29
CA GLY A 358 -15.22 -8.92 4.73
C GLY A 358 -16.42 -8.07 5.11
N ALA A 359 -16.58 -6.86 4.56
CA ALA A 359 -17.72 -6.00 4.86
C ALA A 359 -19.05 -6.67 4.50
N VAL A 360 -19.12 -7.22 3.29
CA VAL A 360 -20.31 -7.91 2.79
C VAL A 360 -20.57 -9.18 3.61
N PHE A 361 -19.54 -9.94 3.94
CA PHE A 361 -19.67 -11.14 4.77
C PHE A 361 -20.22 -10.80 6.16
N VAL A 362 -19.64 -9.81 6.85
CA VAL A 362 -20.07 -9.37 8.18
C VAL A 362 -21.51 -8.88 8.15
N LEU A 363 -21.88 -8.04 7.18
CA LEU A 363 -23.25 -7.56 7.04
C LEU A 363 -24.23 -8.72 6.83
N LEU A 364 -23.96 -9.60 5.86
CA LEU A 364 -24.83 -10.75 5.58
C LEU A 364 -24.93 -11.68 6.79
N PHE A 365 -23.81 -11.93 7.48
CA PHE A 365 -23.79 -12.77 8.67
C PHE A 365 -24.62 -12.16 9.80
N CYS A 366 -24.31 -10.94 10.24
CA CYS A 366 -24.98 -10.29 11.36
C CYS A 366 -26.48 -10.08 11.11
N PHE A 367 -26.88 -9.65 9.91
CA PHE A 367 -28.30 -9.43 9.59
C PHE A 367 -29.06 -10.72 9.27
N SER A 368 -28.38 -11.85 9.08
CA SER A 368 -29.03 -13.18 9.02
C SER A 368 -29.36 -13.76 10.40
N LEU A 369 -28.81 -13.20 11.49
CA LEU A 369 -29.01 -13.71 12.84
C LEU A 369 -30.38 -13.25 13.40
N PRO A 370 -31.12 -14.15 14.07
CA PRO A 370 -32.39 -13.81 14.71
C PRO A 370 -32.23 -12.66 15.71
N GLY A 371 -33.14 -11.69 15.68
CA GLY A 371 -33.18 -10.55 16.63
C GLY A 371 -32.30 -9.35 16.28
N VAL A 372 -31.34 -9.46 15.33
CA VAL A 372 -30.51 -8.33 14.91
C VAL A 372 -31.26 -7.40 13.94
N SER A 373 -32.02 -7.97 13.01
CA SER A 373 -32.88 -7.23 12.06
C SER A 373 -34.18 -6.71 12.71
N ALA A 374 -34.68 -7.40 13.73
CA ALA A 374 -35.93 -7.06 14.43
C ALA A 374 -35.72 -5.89 15.42
N THR A 375 -35.48 -4.70 14.89
CA THR A 375 -35.40 -3.47 15.68
C THR A 375 -36.79 -2.88 15.82
N LYS A 376 -37.32 -2.78 17.04
CA LYS A 376 -38.56 -2.03 17.30
C LYS A 376 -38.27 -0.53 17.25
N SER A 377 -39.24 0.25 16.80
CA SER A 377 -39.12 1.71 16.79
C SER A 377 -38.95 2.19 18.23
N VAL A 378 -38.01 3.09 18.45
CA VAL A 378 -37.74 3.71 19.75
C VAL A 378 -37.87 5.21 19.54
N TRP A 379 -38.60 5.90 20.42
CA TRP A 379 -38.79 7.36 20.36
C TRP A 379 -39.39 7.88 19.03
N GLY A 380 -40.17 7.06 18.32
CA GLY A 380 -40.78 7.43 17.03
C GLY A 380 -39.81 7.40 15.83
N VAL A 381 -38.55 7.01 16.02
CA VAL A 381 -37.58 6.89 14.92
C VAL A 381 -37.94 5.69 14.04
N PRO A 382 -38.00 5.86 12.69
CA PRO A 382 -38.30 4.75 11.79
C PRO A 382 -37.26 3.63 11.88
N ASN A 383 -37.74 2.37 11.83
CA ASN A 383 -36.88 1.18 11.99
C ASN A 383 -35.70 1.14 11.00
N TYR A 384 -35.86 1.64 9.78
CA TYR A 384 -34.79 1.63 8.78
C TYR A 384 -33.61 2.53 9.18
N VAL A 385 -33.85 3.64 9.88
CA VAL A 385 -32.79 4.53 10.40
C VAL A 385 -32.00 3.80 11.49
N LEU A 386 -32.69 3.13 12.41
CA LEU A 386 -32.05 2.35 13.47
C LEU A 386 -31.25 1.17 12.91
N VAL A 387 -31.78 0.47 11.89
CA VAL A 387 -31.06 -0.61 11.19
C VAL A 387 -29.82 -0.08 10.46
N TYR A 388 -29.91 1.08 9.82
CA TYR A 388 -28.79 1.71 9.14
C TYR A 388 -27.69 2.15 10.12
N GLY A 389 -28.05 2.79 11.24
CA GLY A 389 -27.10 3.14 12.30
C GLY A 389 -26.41 1.90 12.90
N LYS A 390 -27.17 0.83 13.13
CA LYS A 390 -26.61 -0.48 13.55
C LYS A 390 -25.64 -1.06 12.52
N ALA A 391 -25.94 -0.94 11.22
CA ALA A 391 -25.06 -1.43 10.17
C ALA A 391 -23.68 -0.74 10.21
N GLN A 392 -23.63 0.56 10.50
CA GLN A 392 -22.36 1.29 10.64
C GLN A 392 -21.50 0.73 11.78
N LEU A 393 -22.11 0.49 12.95
CA LEU A 393 -21.41 -0.09 14.09
C LEU A 393 -20.95 -1.54 13.83
N VAL A 394 -21.80 -2.33 13.18
CA VAL A 394 -21.49 -3.73 12.81
C VAL A 394 -20.28 -3.80 11.87
N ILE A 395 -20.23 -2.95 10.84
CA ILE A 395 -19.10 -2.89 9.91
C ILE A 395 -17.84 -2.42 10.65
N PHE A 396 -17.94 -1.39 11.48
CA PHE A 396 -16.82 -0.87 12.25
C PHE A 396 -16.16 -1.95 13.12
N ILE A 397 -16.96 -2.65 13.95
CA ILE A 397 -16.46 -3.74 14.81
C ILE A 397 -16.02 -4.96 13.97
N GLY A 398 -16.75 -5.27 12.90
CA GLY A 398 -16.51 -6.45 12.07
C GLY A 398 -15.25 -6.36 11.21
N LEU A 399 -14.88 -5.16 10.77
CA LEU A 399 -13.67 -4.91 9.99
C LEU A 399 -12.48 -4.49 10.83
N PHE A 400 -12.66 -4.25 12.12
CA PHE A 400 -11.61 -3.79 13.02
C PHE A 400 -10.34 -4.64 12.94
N VAL A 401 -10.45 -5.97 13.03
CA VAL A 401 -9.30 -6.89 12.92
C VAL A 401 -8.60 -6.77 11.57
N VAL A 402 -9.35 -6.57 10.48
CA VAL A 402 -8.79 -6.40 9.13
C VAL A 402 -8.02 -5.08 9.03
N LEU A 403 -8.60 -3.99 9.53
CA LEU A 403 -7.96 -2.66 9.53
C LEU A 403 -6.64 -2.71 10.31
N VAL A 404 -6.66 -3.31 11.49
CA VAL A 404 -5.48 -3.51 12.33
C VAL A 404 -4.42 -4.39 11.65
N PHE A 405 -4.82 -5.53 11.10
CA PHE A 405 -3.90 -6.47 10.47
C PHE A 405 -3.14 -5.84 9.30
N HIS A 406 -3.81 -4.96 8.55
CA HIS A 406 -3.22 -4.20 7.44
C HIS A 406 -2.61 -2.86 7.87
N ALA A 407 -2.51 -2.57 9.18
CA ALA A 407 -2.02 -1.32 9.74
C ALA A 407 -2.69 -0.07 9.10
N LEU A 408 -3.99 -0.18 8.84
CA LEU A 408 -4.78 0.91 8.30
C LEU A 408 -5.29 1.84 9.41
N PRO A 409 -5.45 3.14 9.10
CA PRO A 409 -6.26 4.10 9.86
C PRO A 409 -7.45 3.50 10.63
N LEU A 410 -7.45 3.62 11.96
CA LEU A 410 -8.65 3.42 12.76
C LEU A 410 -9.12 4.76 13.32
N SER A 411 -10.34 5.14 12.95
CA SER A 411 -11.00 6.33 13.44
C SER A 411 -12.23 5.94 14.23
N ALA A 412 -12.26 6.27 15.53
CA ALA A 412 -13.40 6.01 16.40
C ALA A 412 -14.67 6.73 15.92
N ILE A 413 -14.49 7.83 15.19
CA ILE A 413 -15.59 8.65 14.67
C ILE A 413 -16.19 8.13 13.35
N SER A 414 -15.53 7.14 12.73
CA SER A 414 -15.94 6.56 11.45
C SER A 414 -17.42 6.16 11.38
N PRO A 415 -18.06 5.56 12.40
CA PRO A 415 -19.49 5.25 12.33
C PRO A 415 -20.39 6.48 12.19
N LEU A 416 -20.04 7.59 12.86
CA LEU A 416 -20.80 8.84 12.79
C LEU A 416 -20.58 9.55 11.45
N ALA A 417 -19.32 9.62 11.00
CA ALA A 417 -19.00 10.18 9.69
C ALA A 417 -19.73 9.41 8.57
N ASN A 418 -19.70 8.08 8.60
CA ASN A 418 -20.33 7.23 7.59
C ASN A 418 -21.87 7.21 7.67
N LEU A 419 -22.46 7.56 8.82
CA LEU A 419 -23.92 7.74 8.94
C LEU A 419 -24.42 8.82 7.97
N ILE A 420 -23.61 9.85 7.71
CA ILE A 420 -23.94 10.96 6.81
C ILE A 420 -23.26 10.82 5.45
N ALA A 421 -21.95 10.53 5.42
CA ALA A 421 -21.17 10.52 4.19
C ALA A 421 -21.62 9.45 3.19
N VAL A 422 -21.89 8.22 3.64
CA VAL A 422 -22.30 7.11 2.76
C VAL A 422 -23.59 7.43 2.00
N PRO A 423 -24.71 7.87 2.61
CA PRO A 423 -25.93 8.16 1.88
C PRO A 423 -25.81 9.41 1.02
N VAL A 424 -25.11 10.45 1.49
CA VAL A 424 -24.88 11.67 0.71
C VAL A 424 -24.11 11.34 -0.58
N VAL A 425 -23.02 10.59 -0.47
CA VAL A 425 -22.24 10.20 -1.65
C VAL A 425 -23.04 9.25 -2.55
N SER A 426 -23.70 8.24 -1.98
CA SER A 426 -24.36 7.18 -2.75
C SER A 426 -25.65 7.62 -3.44
N PHE A 427 -26.43 8.52 -2.83
CA PHE A 427 -27.77 8.91 -3.31
C PHE A 427 -27.85 10.33 -3.86
N LEU A 428 -26.91 11.22 -3.51
CA LEU A 428 -26.89 12.59 -4.03
C LEU A 428 -25.71 12.78 -4.99
N VAL A 429 -24.48 12.54 -4.55
CA VAL A 429 -23.29 12.88 -5.37
C VAL A 429 -23.17 11.97 -6.59
N VAL A 430 -23.05 10.66 -6.40
CA VAL A 430 -22.81 9.70 -7.49
C VAL A 430 -23.93 9.72 -8.55
N PRO A 431 -25.23 9.70 -8.20
CA PRO A 431 -26.29 9.74 -9.20
C PRO A 431 -26.26 11.00 -10.06
N PHE A 432 -25.98 12.17 -9.49
CA PHE A 432 -25.91 13.43 -10.25
C PHE A 432 -24.65 13.52 -11.11
N ILE A 433 -23.51 12.98 -10.66
CA ILE A 433 -22.30 12.83 -11.49
C ILE A 433 -22.59 11.93 -12.71
N LEU A 434 -23.25 10.78 -12.49
CA LEU A 434 -23.60 9.86 -13.58
C LEU A 434 -24.64 10.46 -14.52
N LEU A 435 -25.62 11.21 -13.98
CA LEU A 435 -26.59 11.92 -14.81
C LEU A 435 -25.91 13.01 -15.65
N SER A 436 -24.97 13.76 -15.07
CA SER A 436 -24.15 14.72 -15.82
C SER A 436 -23.37 14.04 -16.96
N THR A 437 -22.77 12.87 -16.68
CA THR A 437 -22.06 12.06 -17.68
C THR A 437 -22.96 11.64 -18.85
N LEU A 438 -24.23 11.30 -18.58
CA LEU A 438 -25.18 10.93 -19.62
C LEU A 438 -25.70 12.14 -20.42
N LEU A 439 -25.80 13.30 -19.78
CA LEU A 439 -26.38 14.50 -20.37
C LEU A 439 -25.39 15.37 -21.13
N ILE A 440 -24.08 15.21 -20.93
CA ILE A 440 -23.07 16.15 -21.43
C ILE A 440 -23.11 16.36 -22.95
N GLU A 441 -23.43 15.33 -23.72
CA GLU A 441 -23.51 15.42 -25.19
C GLU A 441 -24.88 15.94 -25.69
N VAL A 442 -25.95 15.81 -24.89
CA VAL A 442 -27.34 16.10 -25.31
C VAL A 442 -27.86 17.41 -24.75
N ALA A 443 -27.53 17.70 -23.49
CA ALA A 443 -27.96 18.89 -22.77
C ALA A 443 -26.83 19.40 -21.86
N PRO A 444 -25.77 20.04 -22.41
CA PRO A 444 -24.59 20.46 -21.66
C PRO A 444 -24.91 21.37 -20.47
N LEU A 445 -25.90 22.25 -20.61
CA LEU A 445 -26.32 23.14 -19.52
C LEU A 445 -26.88 22.37 -18.32
N LEU A 446 -27.71 21.34 -18.58
CA LEU A 446 -28.26 20.49 -17.53
C LEU A 446 -27.17 19.60 -16.93
N ALA A 447 -26.25 19.08 -17.76
CA ALA A 447 -25.11 18.31 -17.31
C ALA A 447 -24.23 19.11 -16.33
N ASN A 448 -23.91 20.36 -16.67
CA ASN A 448 -23.16 21.28 -15.81
C ASN A 448 -23.94 21.63 -14.54
N GLY A 449 -25.27 21.80 -14.63
CA GLY A 449 -26.12 22.00 -13.45
C GLY A 449 -26.11 20.81 -12.49
N CYS A 450 -26.18 19.58 -13.01
CA CYS A 450 -26.04 18.37 -12.19
C CYS A 450 -24.65 18.26 -11.55
N LEU A 451 -23.60 18.65 -12.29
CA LEU A 451 -22.23 18.60 -11.79
C LEU A 451 -21.99 19.63 -10.68
N ALA A 452 -22.44 20.87 -10.88
CA ALA A 452 -22.37 21.94 -9.89
C ALA A 452 -23.16 21.58 -8.62
N PHE A 453 -24.32 20.92 -8.76
CA PHE A 453 -25.06 20.41 -7.60
C PHE A 453 -24.26 19.35 -6.84
N ALA A 454 -23.65 18.39 -7.54
CA ALA A 454 -22.82 17.36 -6.91
C ALA A 454 -21.60 17.96 -6.19
N ASP A 455 -20.95 18.95 -6.80
CA ASP A 455 -19.82 19.68 -6.23
C ASP A 455 -20.22 20.48 -4.98
N TRP A 456 -21.36 21.17 -5.03
CA TRP A 456 -21.91 21.89 -3.88
C TRP A 456 -22.22 20.96 -2.70
N VAL A 457 -22.80 19.78 -2.98
CA VAL A 457 -23.03 18.76 -1.95
C VAL A 457 -21.72 18.23 -1.37
N LEU A 458 -20.69 18.04 -2.22
CA LEU A 458 -19.35 17.68 -1.77
C LEU A 458 -18.74 18.78 -0.90
N PHE A 459 -18.87 20.06 -1.26
CA PHE A 459 -18.42 21.18 -0.44
C PHE A 459 -19.03 21.15 0.97
N LEU A 460 -20.35 20.95 1.08
CA LEU A 460 -21.02 20.81 2.38
C LEU A 460 -20.49 19.61 3.17
N LEU A 461 -20.32 18.47 2.49
CA LEU A 461 -19.78 17.26 3.12
C LEU A 461 -18.35 17.47 3.61
N MET A 462 -17.47 18.08 2.81
CA MET A 462 -16.08 18.33 3.16
C MET A 462 -15.97 19.27 4.35
N ASN A 463 -16.78 20.33 4.41
CA ASN A 463 -16.81 21.22 5.58
C ASN A 463 -17.36 20.52 6.82
N PHE A 464 -18.40 19.71 6.69
CA PHE A 464 -18.88 18.86 7.78
C PHE A 464 -17.75 17.95 8.31
N LEU A 465 -17.02 17.28 7.42
CA LEU A 465 -15.92 16.39 7.81
C LEU A 465 -14.76 17.14 8.47
N ARG A 466 -14.42 18.35 8.00
CA ARG A 466 -13.40 19.21 8.61
C ARG A 466 -13.80 19.60 10.04
N VAL A 467 -14.99 20.15 10.22
CA VAL A 467 -15.53 20.49 11.56
C VAL A 467 -15.60 19.25 12.44
N LEU A 468 -16.02 18.13 11.88
CA LEU A 468 -16.07 16.87 12.61
C LEU A 468 -14.66 16.42 13.04
N SER A 469 -13.64 16.60 12.19
CA SER A 469 -12.26 16.26 12.53
C SER A 469 -11.65 17.17 13.60
N THR A 470 -12.04 18.45 13.68
CA THR A 470 -11.52 19.38 14.70
C THR A 470 -11.92 18.99 16.14
N PHE A 471 -13.09 18.36 16.31
CA PHE A 471 -13.52 17.87 17.63
C PHE A 471 -12.77 16.62 18.09
N PHE A 472 -12.06 15.96 17.18
CA PHE A 472 -11.47 14.64 17.36
C PHE A 472 -10.05 14.58 16.78
N GLU A 473 -9.31 15.70 16.82
CA GLU A 473 -7.99 15.85 16.18
C GLU A 473 -6.97 14.81 16.65
N GLN A 474 -7.12 14.31 17.88
CA GLN A 474 -6.24 13.28 18.48
C GLN A 474 -6.82 11.85 18.44
N ASP A 475 -7.99 11.65 17.83
CA ASP A 475 -8.73 10.38 17.87
C ASP A 475 -8.41 9.44 16.69
N TYR A 476 -7.29 9.68 16.03
CA TYR A 476 -6.78 8.87 14.95
C TYR A 476 -5.72 7.88 15.47
N TRP A 477 -6.13 6.62 15.59
CA TRP A 477 -5.26 5.58 16.11
C TRP A 477 -4.63 4.83 14.93
N GLN A 478 -3.34 5.04 14.68
CA GLN A 478 -2.56 4.08 13.91
C GLN A 478 -2.17 2.92 14.82
N VAL A 479 -3.13 2.04 15.09
CA VAL A 479 -2.88 0.86 15.90
C VAL A 479 -2.14 -0.17 15.06
N SER A 480 -0.83 0.03 14.88
CA SER A 480 0.05 -0.96 14.29
C SER A 480 0.66 -1.77 15.42
N PHE A 481 0.51 -3.10 15.37
CA PHE A 481 1.05 -4.01 16.37
C PHE A 481 2.38 -4.57 15.87
N SER A 482 3.42 -4.48 16.71
CA SER A 482 4.70 -5.15 16.46
C SER A 482 4.53 -6.68 16.53
N GLU A 483 3.72 -7.17 17.48
CA GLU A 483 3.35 -8.58 17.55
C GLU A 483 2.17 -8.91 16.63
N LYS A 484 2.46 -9.62 15.54
CA LYS A 484 1.45 -10.38 14.78
C LYS A 484 1.28 -11.79 15.33
N SER A 485 1.34 -11.96 16.65
CA SER A 485 1.17 -13.30 17.23
C SER A 485 -0.22 -13.84 16.87
N GLY A 486 -0.28 -15.12 16.48
CA GLY A 486 -1.55 -15.72 16.09
C GLY A 486 -2.60 -15.66 17.20
N LEU A 487 -2.17 -15.70 18.47
CA LEU A 487 -3.04 -15.54 19.63
C LEU A 487 -3.64 -14.14 19.74
N PHE A 488 -2.86 -13.09 19.43
CA PHE A 488 -3.34 -11.71 19.45
C PHE A 488 -4.41 -11.50 18.38
N ILE A 489 -4.16 -11.92 17.13
CA ILE A 489 -5.16 -11.84 16.06
C ILE A 489 -6.40 -12.69 16.42
N ALA A 490 -6.21 -13.88 16.97
CA ALA A 490 -7.31 -14.75 17.39
C ALA A 490 -8.17 -14.13 18.50
N SER A 491 -7.58 -13.40 19.45
CA SER A 491 -8.32 -12.70 20.50
C SER A 491 -9.16 -11.55 19.93
N GLY A 492 -8.62 -10.80 18.97
CA GLY A 492 -9.39 -9.78 18.23
C GLY A 492 -10.56 -10.38 17.46
N VAL A 493 -10.36 -11.50 16.75
CA VAL A 493 -11.43 -12.22 16.05
C VAL A 493 -12.49 -12.72 17.04
N LEU A 494 -12.07 -13.29 18.16
CA LEU A 494 -12.98 -13.74 19.22
C LEU A 494 -13.79 -12.57 19.79
N ALA A 495 -13.15 -11.44 20.05
CA ALA A 495 -13.81 -10.21 20.52
C ALA A 495 -14.88 -9.75 19.53
N THR A 496 -14.55 -9.69 18.23
CA THR A 496 -15.52 -9.37 17.17
C THR A 496 -16.70 -10.35 17.16
N ILE A 497 -16.46 -11.66 17.26
CA ILE A 497 -17.52 -12.67 17.29
C ILE A 497 -18.42 -12.50 18.52
N LEU A 498 -17.84 -12.29 19.70
CA LEU A 498 -18.59 -12.10 20.95
C LEU A 498 -19.45 -10.83 20.93
N CYS A 499 -18.94 -9.74 20.34
CA CYS A 499 -19.68 -8.49 20.21
C CYS A 499 -20.81 -8.57 19.17
N LEU A 500 -20.61 -9.27 18.05
CA LEU A 500 -21.53 -9.25 16.91
C LEU A 500 -22.57 -10.38 16.90
N THR A 501 -22.40 -11.42 17.72
CA THR A 501 -23.37 -12.53 17.81
C THR A 501 -24.48 -12.25 18.84
N PRO A 502 -25.70 -12.78 18.66
CA PRO A 502 -26.81 -12.62 19.61
C PRO A 502 -26.57 -13.48 20.86
N LYS A 503 -25.60 -13.07 21.69
CA LYS A 503 -25.23 -13.69 22.95
C LYS A 503 -25.79 -12.88 24.14
N PRO A 504 -25.96 -13.51 25.32
CA PRO A 504 -26.33 -12.81 26.55
C PRO A 504 -25.32 -11.69 26.88
N LEU A 505 -25.79 -10.67 27.62
CA LEU A 505 -25.05 -9.43 27.87
C LEU A 505 -23.67 -9.66 28.47
N ASN A 506 -23.53 -10.65 29.36
CA ASN A 506 -22.25 -11.04 29.97
C ASN A 506 -21.17 -11.44 28.94
N LEU A 507 -21.54 -12.17 27.88
CA LEU A 507 -20.61 -12.55 26.81
C LEU A 507 -20.26 -11.37 25.90
N ARG A 508 -21.16 -10.39 25.76
CA ARG A 508 -20.85 -9.13 25.05
C ARG A 508 -19.90 -8.26 25.86
N VAL A 509 -20.10 -8.17 27.17
CA VAL A 509 -19.17 -7.48 28.07
C VAL A 509 -17.78 -8.12 28.02
N LEU A 510 -17.70 -9.45 28.00
CA LEU A 510 -16.44 -10.15 27.77
C LEU A 510 -15.82 -9.81 26.40
N GLY A 511 -16.65 -9.76 25.34
CA GLY A 511 -16.19 -9.33 24.01
C GLY A 511 -15.62 -7.91 24.00
N VAL A 512 -16.29 -6.96 24.65
CA VAL A 512 -15.82 -5.58 24.81
C VAL A 512 -14.53 -5.53 25.63
N ALA A 513 -14.45 -6.29 26.73
CA ALA A 513 -13.22 -6.40 27.53
C ALA A 513 -12.05 -6.95 26.71
N CYS A 514 -12.27 -8.00 25.90
CA CYS A 514 -11.27 -8.51 24.96
C CYS A 514 -10.88 -7.47 23.91
N PHE A 515 -11.83 -6.65 23.43
CA PHE A 515 -11.57 -5.58 22.47
C PHE A 515 -10.72 -4.45 23.07
N ILE A 516 -10.99 -4.09 24.33
CA ILE A 516 -10.19 -3.12 25.08
C ILE A 516 -8.78 -3.67 25.30
N LEU A 517 -8.64 -4.91 25.76
CA LEU A 517 -7.33 -5.57 25.91
C LEU A 517 -6.57 -5.66 24.58
N PHE A 518 -7.29 -5.84 23.47
CA PHE A 518 -6.70 -5.82 22.14
C PHE A 518 -6.19 -4.41 21.75
N LEU A 519 -6.89 -3.35 22.13
CA LEU A 519 -6.46 -1.96 21.86
C LEU A 519 -5.22 -1.53 22.65
N PHE A 520 -5.01 -2.12 23.82
CA PHE A 520 -3.85 -1.87 24.70
C PHE A 520 -2.91 -3.09 24.72
N PRO A 521 -2.16 -3.35 23.63
CA PRO A 521 -1.14 -4.39 23.67
C PRO A 521 -0.13 -4.03 24.75
N ARG A 522 0.45 -5.07 25.35
CA ARG A 522 1.53 -4.89 26.30
C ARG A 522 2.66 -4.14 25.60
N GLU A 523 3.11 -3.03 26.19
CA GLU A 523 4.34 -2.39 25.74
C GLU A 523 5.43 -3.46 25.76
N ASN A 524 6.10 -3.64 24.62
CA ASN A 524 7.24 -4.53 24.56
C ASN A 524 8.40 -3.76 25.19
N THR A 525 8.40 -3.67 26.53
CA THR A 525 9.53 -3.13 27.29
C THR A 525 10.63 -4.18 27.30
N SER A 526 11.14 -4.53 26.12
CA SER A 526 12.40 -5.25 26.03
C SER A 526 13.44 -4.35 26.68
N ALA A 527 14.06 -4.81 27.76
CA ALA A 527 15.15 -4.10 28.43
C ALA A 527 16.41 -3.94 27.54
N GLY A 528 16.37 -4.44 26.31
CA GLY A 528 17.44 -4.34 25.32
C GLY A 528 17.48 -3.00 24.57
N PHE A 529 18.41 -2.93 23.62
CA PHE A 529 18.56 -1.84 22.67
C PHE A 529 18.30 -2.38 21.26
N GLN A 530 17.58 -1.60 20.45
CA GLN A 530 17.34 -1.92 19.05
C GLN A 530 17.76 -0.74 18.18
N MET A 531 18.51 -1.01 17.10
CA MET A 531 18.81 -0.05 16.04
C MET A 531 18.32 -0.62 14.71
N THR A 532 17.48 0.11 14.00
CA THR A 532 16.97 -0.27 12.67
C THR A 532 17.41 0.76 11.64
N THR A 533 18.27 0.35 10.71
CA THR A 533 18.57 1.14 9.51
C THR A 533 17.52 0.82 8.45
N LEU A 534 16.67 1.80 8.13
CA LEU A 534 15.52 1.62 7.24
C LEU A 534 15.96 1.55 5.76
N ASP A 535 15.29 0.71 4.97
CA ASP A 535 15.40 0.73 3.51
C ASP A 535 14.62 1.94 2.98
N VAL A 536 15.34 3.04 2.79
CA VAL A 536 14.83 4.31 2.27
C VAL A 536 15.20 4.55 0.81
N GLY A 537 15.82 3.56 0.16
CA GLY A 537 16.50 3.73 -1.11
C GLY A 537 17.81 4.48 -0.93
N GLN A 538 18.13 5.39 -1.86
CA GLN A 538 19.33 6.21 -1.71
C GLN A 538 19.07 7.30 -0.68
N GLY A 539 19.76 7.23 0.46
CA GLY A 539 19.64 8.12 1.60
C GLY A 539 19.78 7.39 2.93
N LEU A 540 19.56 8.07 4.04
CA LEU A 540 19.70 7.51 5.38
C LEU A 540 18.48 7.79 6.27
N ALA A 541 18.04 6.77 7.00
CA ALA A 541 17.16 6.93 8.16
C ALA A 541 17.39 5.76 9.12
N ILE A 542 17.74 6.07 10.37
CA ILE A 542 18.03 5.08 11.40
C ILE A 542 17.16 5.38 12.60
N HIS A 543 16.42 4.39 13.07
CA HIS A 543 15.68 4.47 14.33
C HIS A 543 16.39 3.65 15.39
N MET A 544 16.58 4.25 16.57
CA MET A 544 17.11 3.58 17.75
C MET A 544 16.09 3.64 18.88
N ASN A 545 15.95 2.54 19.61
CA ASN A 545 15.03 2.42 20.74
C ASN A 545 15.71 1.73 21.92
N SER A 546 15.56 2.31 23.12
CA SER A 546 15.94 1.70 24.39
C SER A 546 15.06 2.23 25.50
N SER A 547 14.50 1.34 26.33
CA SER A 547 13.70 1.71 27.50
C SER A 547 12.59 2.74 27.22
N ASN A 548 11.82 2.55 26.15
CA ASN A 548 10.74 3.43 25.67
C ASN A 548 11.18 4.84 25.22
N GLN A 549 12.48 5.11 25.11
CA GLN A 549 13.00 6.32 24.48
C GLN A 549 13.44 5.99 23.05
N SER A 550 13.17 6.89 22.12
CA SER A 550 13.53 6.72 20.73
C SER A 550 14.32 7.90 20.18
N LEU A 551 15.28 7.57 19.32
CA LEU A 551 16.08 8.52 18.57
C LEU A 551 15.94 8.18 17.09
N LEU A 552 15.55 9.15 16.28
CA LEU A 552 15.62 9.08 14.84
C LEU A 552 16.86 9.84 14.36
N TYR A 553 17.71 9.19 13.59
CA TYR A 553 18.87 9.79 12.92
C TYR A 553 18.60 9.79 11.42
N ASP A 554 18.42 10.98 10.84
CA ASP A 554 18.01 11.24 9.45
C ASP A 554 16.63 10.66 9.05
N THR A 555 16.13 11.10 7.90
CA THR A 555 14.72 10.96 7.48
C THR A 555 14.54 10.55 6.01
N GLY A 556 15.64 10.37 5.27
CA GLY A 556 15.63 10.01 3.86
C GLY A 556 15.18 11.11 2.90
N ALA A 557 15.03 10.74 1.62
CA ALA A 557 14.85 11.67 0.51
C ALA A 557 13.45 12.28 0.35
N LYS A 558 13.37 13.58 -0.01
CA LYS A 558 12.18 14.17 -0.66
C LYS A 558 12.30 14.06 -2.18
N PHE A 559 11.25 13.56 -2.84
CA PHE A 559 11.24 13.41 -4.30
C PHE A 559 10.38 14.46 -5.00
N SER A 560 9.34 14.94 -4.32
CA SER A 560 8.31 15.85 -4.83
C SER A 560 7.57 16.49 -3.65
N ASP A 561 6.77 17.53 -3.88
CA ASP A 561 5.98 18.15 -2.80
C ASP A 561 4.88 17.25 -2.25
N LYS A 562 4.52 16.21 -3.00
CA LYS A 562 3.51 15.22 -2.60
C LYS A 562 4.10 13.90 -2.13
N PHE A 563 5.42 13.71 -2.20
CA PHE A 563 6.05 12.43 -1.88
C PHE A 563 7.50 12.57 -1.38
N ASP A 564 7.71 12.07 -0.16
CA ASP A 564 8.98 11.96 0.53
C ASP A 564 9.04 10.64 1.33
N ILE A 565 10.25 10.25 1.72
CA ILE A 565 10.49 9.03 2.51
C ILE A 565 9.97 9.16 3.95
N GLY A 566 10.01 10.36 4.52
CA GLY A 566 9.50 10.66 5.85
C GLY A 566 8.05 10.19 6.01
N SER A 567 7.16 10.63 5.12
CA SER A 567 5.76 10.21 5.11
C SER A 567 5.53 8.76 4.67
N ALA A 568 6.33 8.24 3.74
CA ALA A 568 6.12 6.91 3.13
C ALA A 568 6.67 5.73 3.95
N VAL A 569 7.76 5.94 4.69
CA VAL A 569 8.51 4.88 5.39
C VAL A 569 8.69 5.22 6.88
N VAL A 570 9.27 6.38 7.18
CA VAL A 570 9.74 6.72 8.53
C VAL A 570 8.57 6.92 9.50
N THR A 571 7.60 7.76 9.15
CA THR A 571 6.41 8.02 9.98
C THR A 571 5.61 6.75 10.26
N PRO A 572 5.23 5.92 9.25
CA PRO A 572 4.57 4.64 9.49
C PRO A 572 5.39 3.66 10.35
N PHE A 573 6.73 3.72 10.27
CA PHE A 573 7.61 2.92 11.12
C PHE A 573 7.58 3.38 12.57
N ILE A 574 7.82 4.67 12.83
CA ILE A 574 7.83 5.25 14.17
C ILE A 574 6.48 5.08 14.88
N GLN A 575 5.37 5.34 14.17
CA GLN A 575 4.02 5.19 14.74
C GLN A 575 3.73 3.74 15.17
N LYS A 576 4.35 2.76 14.51
CA LYS A 576 4.25 1.35 14.92
C LYS A 576 5.07 1.03 16.18
N GLN A 577 6.17 1.73 16.42
CA GLN A 577 7.01 1.51 17.61
C GLN A 577 6.36 2.01 18.91
N ARG A 578 5.38 2.93 18.81
CA ARG A 578 4.62 3.50 19.95
C ARG A 578 5.50 4.16 21.02
N SER A 579 6.66 4.68 20.62
CA SER A 579 7.57 5.34 21.54
C SER A 579 6.94 6.59 22.13
N LEU A 580 7.03 6.74 23.46
CA LEU A 580 6.43 7.87 24.20
C LEU A 580 7.22 9.17 24.02
N LYS A 581 8.50 9.07 23.65
CA LYS A 581 9.42 10.19 23.47
C LYS A 581 10.30 9.93 22.25
N LEU A 582 10.25 10.84 21.27
CA LEU A 582 11.11 10.81 20.09
C LEU A 582 12.01 12.03 20.09
N ASP A 583 13.32 11.80 20.11
CA ASP A 583 14.32 12.78 19.71
C ASP A 583 14.71 12.55 18.26
N MET A 584 15.16 13.61 17.59
CA MET A 584 15.58 13.56 16.19
C MET A 584 16.94 14.22 16.03
N VAL A 585 17.83 13.58 15.26
CA VAL A 585 19.10 14.14 14.81
C VAL A 585 19.06 14.17 13.28
N LEU A 586 19.30 15.33 12.71
CA LEU A 586 19.59 15.49 11.28
C LEU A 586 21.10 15.66 11.15
N SER A 587 21.75 14.72 10.46
CA SER A 587 23.20 14.74 10.28
C SER A 587 23.63 16.00 9.53
N HIS A 588 23.00 16.30 8.39
CA HIS A 588 23.21 17.50 7.58
C HIS A 588 21.98 17.76 6.70
N ASN A 589 21.97 18.85 5.92
CA ASN A 589 20.77 19.32 5.23
C ASN A 589 20.52 18.70 3.83
N ASP A 590 21.37 17.79 3.37
CA ASP A 590 21.18 17.19 2.05
C ASP A 590 19.85 16.42 1.96
N ASN A 591 19.28 16.45 0.76
CA ASN A 591 17.92 15.98 0.52
C ASN A 591 17.72 14.52 0.94
N ASP A 592 18.70 13.64 0.75
CA ASP A 592 18.63 12.21 1.08
C ASP A 592 18.85 11.90 2.57
N HIS A 593 19.03 12.94 3.40
CA HIS A 593 19.09 12.88 4.86
C HIS A 593 17.95 13.66 5.52
N ALA A 594 17.83 14.95 5.23
CA ALA A 594 16.86 15.85 5.85
C ALA A 594 15.54 16.01 5.06
N GLY A 595 15.43 15.44 3.85
CA GLY A 595 14.30 15.68 2.96
C GLY A 595 12.94 15.26 3.53
N GLY A 596 12.91 14.18 4.32
CA GLY A 596 11.69 13.69 4.98
C GLY A 596 11.34 14.38 6.30
N ALA A 597 12.18 15.28 6.81
CA ALA A 597 12.09 15.75 8.21
C ALA A 597 10.80 16.49 8.53
N LEU A 598 10.36 17.38 7.64
CA LEU A 598 9.10 18.13 7.83
C LEU A 598 7.88 17.20 7.94
N SER A 599 7.81 16.18 7.08
CA SER A 599 6.73 15.19 7.11
C SER A 599 6.71 14.38 8.42
N VAL A 600 7.87 14.16 9.04
CA VAL A 600 7.96 13.51 10.36
C VAL A 600 7.52 14.48 11.46
N LEU A 601 8.03 15.72 11.47
CA LEU A 601 7.68 16.76 12.44
C LEU A 601 6.17 17.09 12.44
N ASP A 602 5.52 17.05 11.28
CA ASP A 602 4.08 17.28 11.12
C ASP A 602 3.21 16.10 11.62
N SER A 603 3.81 14.92 11.78
CA SER A 603 3.11 13.66 12.04
C SER A 603 3.41 13.03 13.38
N VAL A 604 4.53 13.40 14.02
CA VAL A 604 5.02 12.84 15.28
C VAL A 604 5.54 13.97 16.16
N ASP A 605 5.23 13.92 17.45
CA ASP A 605 5.74 14.86 18.44
C ASP A 605 7.23 14.58 18.71
N VAL A 606 8.10 15.47 18.24
CA VAL A 606 9.56 15.40 18.42
C VAL A 606 9.95 16.33 19.57
N GLN A 607 10.55 15.78 20.62
CA GLN A 607 10.89 16.52 21.85
C GLN A 607 12.14 17.39 21.67
N SER A 608 13.19 16.78 21.11
CA SER A 608 14.46 17.47 20.85
C SER A 608 14.86 17.24 19.41
N LEU A 609 15.29 18.33 18.74
CA LEU A 609 15.83 18.28 17.38
C LEU A 609 17.28 18.74 17.41
N TRP A 610 18.19 17.88 16.94
CA TRP A 610 19.61 18.14 16.83
C TRP A 610 20.00 18.27 15.35
N LEU A 611 20.82 19.25 15.03
CA LEU A 611 21.17 19.60 13.65
C LEU A 611 22.69 19.65 13.50
N GLY A 612 23.28 18.87 12.59
CA GLY A 612 24.70 19.02 12.27
C GLY A 612 25.00 20.28 11.45
N GLU A 613 24.05 20.69 10.61
CA GLU A 613 24.13 21.90 9.79
C GLU A 613 22.99 22.88 10.14
N PRO A 614 23.26 24.19 10.30
CA PRO A 614 22.22 25.17 10.57
C PRO A 614 21.24 25.28 9.41
N GLU A 615 19.93 25.31 9.72
CA GLU A 615 18.86 25.47 8.74
C GLU A 615 17.72 26.30 9.35
N HIS A 616 17.30 27.37 8.67
CA HIS A 616 16.31 28.31 9.22
C HIS A 616 14.93 27.70 9.39
N ILE A 617 14.59 26.72 8.57
CA ILE A 617 13.29 26.02 8.62
C ILE A 617 13.14 25.28 9.97
N TYR A 618 14.23 24.90 10.62
CA TYR A 618 14.26 24.19 11.89
C TYR A 618 14.58 25.11 13.07
N ALA A 619 13.84 26.22 13.22
CA ALA A 619 14.14 27.28 14.19
C ALA A 619 14.23 26.85 15.67
N ARG A 620 13.76 25.64 16.04
CA ARG A 620 13.85 25.07 17.39
C ARG A 620 14.99 24.05 17.56
N GLY A 621 15.75 23.75 16.51
CA GLY A 621 16.82 22.76 16.54
C GLY A 621 18.09 23.27 17.22
N GLN A 622 18.72 22.42 18.03
CA GLN A 622 20.02 22.66 18.65
C GLN A 622 21.14 22.14 17.73
N LEU A 623 22.20 22.92 17.56
CA LEU A 623 23.36 22.47 16.77
C LEU A 623 24.14 21.38 17.50
N CYS A 624 24.47 20.32 16.75
CA CYS A 624 25.45 19.33 17.17
C CYS A 624 26.82 19.99 17.33
N HIS A 625 27.53 19.65 18.39
CA HIS A 625 28.95 19.92 18.50
C HIS A 625 29.68 18.84 19.29
N ALA A 626 30.98 18.69 19.00
CA ALA A 626 31.86 17.75 19.69
C ALA A 626 31.78 17.90 21.22
N GLY A 627 31.72 16.77 21.91
CA GLY A 627 31.65 16.67 23.37
C GLY A 627 30.24 16.81 23.97
N GLN A 628 29.19 16.95 23.16
CA GLN A 628 27.82 16.80 23.65
C GLN A 628 27.51 15.33 23.95
N GLU A 629 26.79 15.10 25.04
CA GLU A 629 26.39 13.76 25.45
C GLU A 629 24.94 13.74 25.93
N PHE A 630 24.23 12.65 25.66
CA PHE A 630 22.89 12.40 26.19
C PHE A 630 22.62 10.90 26.36
N ARG A 631 21.51 10.57 27.04
CA ARG A 631 21.09 9.19 27.28
C ARG A 631 19.88 8.86 26.41
N LEU A 632 19.91 7.68 25.79
CA LEU A 632 18.78 7.05 25.13
C LEU A 632 18.48 5.75 25.86
N GLY A 633 17.62 5.82 26.87
CA GLY A 633 17.34 4.69 27.77
C GLY A 633 18.62 4.21 28.46
N ALA A 634 19.03 2.96 28.19
CA ALA A 634 20.29 2.40 28.69
C ALA A 634 21.52 2.84 27.89
N ALA A 635 21.34 3.32 26.65
CA ALA A 635 22.42 3.72 25.77
C ALA A 635 22.97 5.11 26.14
N HIS A 636 24.29 5.25 26.05
CA HIS A 636 24.99 6.53 26.11
C HIS A 636 25.33 6.96 24.69
N VAL A 637 24.96 8.20 24.33
CA VAL A 637 25.18 8.78 23.01
C VAL A 637 26.12 9.97 23.17
N GLU A 638 27.20 9.97 22.42
CA GLU A 638 28.21 11.03 22.37
C GLU A 638 28.29 11.60 20.95
N VAL A 639 28.33 12.93 20.85
CA VAL A 639 28.57 13.66 19.59
C VAL A 639 30.06 13.88 19.43
N LEU A 640 30.68 13.25 18.43
CA LEU A 640 32.11 13.42 18.13
C LEU A 640 32.42 14.61 17.23
N TRP A 641 31.46 14.98 16.39
CA TRP A 641 31.61 16.00 15.35
C TRP A 641 30.23 16.62 15.07
N PRO A 642 30.11 17.90 14.72
CA PRO A 642 31.17 18.84 14.32
C PRO A 642 31.92 19.59 15.43
N ASP A 643 33.18 19.95 15.20
CA ASP A 643 33.92 20.87 16.09
C ASP A 643 33.77 22.34 15.62
N ARG A 644 33.50 23.25 16.56
CA ARG A 644 33.23 24.67 16.29
C ARG A 644 34.39 25.38 15.59
N GLN A 645 35.64 24.95 15.83
CA GLN A 645 36.81 25.60 15.22
C GLN A 645 36.99 25.20 13.75
N HIS A 646 36.70 23.95 13.40
CA HIS A 646 36.89 23.42 12.06
C HIS A 646 35.69 23.63 11.12
N GLN A 647 34.50 23.90 11.67
CA GLN A 647 33.27 24.19 10.90
C GLN A 647 33.39 25.39 9.95
N GLN A 648 34.21 26.38 10.28
CA GLN A 648 34.38 27.57 9.43
C GLN A 648 35.27 27.30 8.21
N VAL A 649 36.04 26.20 8.22
CA VAL A 649 37.07 25.89 7.21
C VAL A 649 36.58 24.81 6.24
N LEU A 650 35.77 23.85 6.70
CA LEU A 650 35.26 22.74 5.90
C LEU A 650 33.80 22.97 5.44
N ALA A 651 33.57 24.06 4.68
CA ALA A 651 32.24 24.49 4.23
C ALA A 651 31.61 23.62 3.11
N LYS A 652 31.58 22.29 3.30
CA LYS A 652 30.78 21.35 2.50
C LYS A 652 29.69 20.76 3.38
N SER A 653 28.44 20.70 2.90
CA SER A 653 27.28 20.19 3.65
C SER A 653 27.55 18.84 4.32
N ASN A 654 28.09 17.87 3.58
CA ASN A 654 28.49 16.56 4.09
C ASN A 654 29.37 16.60 5.35
N ASN A 655 30.33 17.53 5.43
CA ASN A 655 31.25 17.65 6.55
C ASN A 655 30.63 18.38 7.76
N TYR A 656 29.36 18.78 7.70
CA TYR A 656 28.58 19.17 8.88
C TYR A 656 27.90 17.98 9.57
N SER A 657 27.95 16.79 8.98
CA SER A 657 27.33 15.57 9.51
C SER A 657 27.53 15.41 11.02
N CYS A 658 26.43 15.38 11.79
CA CYS A 658 26.48 15.11 13.22
C CYS A 658 26.94 13.67 13.50
N VAL A 659 28.21 13.45 13.87
CA VAL A 659 28.77 12.11 14.08
C VAL A 659 28.45 11.64 15.49
N LEU A 660 27.78 10.49 15.61
CA LEU A 660 27.41 9.92 16.90
C LEU A 660 28.13 8.61 17.18
N VAL A 661 28.61 8.45 18.42
CA VAL A 661 28.95 7.16 19.00
C VAL A 661 27.87 6.77 19.98
N VAL A 662 27.36 5.54 19.84
CA VAL A 662 26.38 4.97 20.76
C VAL A 662 27.01 3.77 21.47
N THR A 663 27.05 3.81 22.80
CA THR A 663 27.55 2.71 23.62
C THR A 663 26.44 2.15 24.50
N VAL A 664 26.19 0.84 24.41
CA VAL A 664 25.11 0.17 25.14
C VAL A 664 25.44 -1.29 25.40
N PHE A 665 25.27 -1.76 26.65
CA PHE A 665 25.55 -3.13 27.07
C PHE A 665 26.92 -3.68 26.58
N GLY A 666 27.95 -2.82 26.59
CA GLY A 666 29.30 -3.18 26.14
C GLY A 666 29.51 -3.22 24.62
N ARG A 667 28.52 -2.80 23.82
CA ARG A 667 28.59 -2.70 22.36
C ARG A 667 28.74 -1.26 21.90
N LYS A 668 29.50 -1.03 20.83
CA LYS A 668 29.75 0.29 20.24
C LYS A 668 29.22 0.39 18.81
N PHE A 669 28.51 1.48 18.53
CA PHE A 669 27.97 1.82 17.23
C PHE A 669 28.52 3.18 16.80
N LEU A 670 28.89 3.33 15.52
CA LEU A 670 29.30 4.61 14.95
C LEU A 670 28.37 5.02 13.80
N LEU A 671 27.80 6.22 13.90
CA LEU A 671 26.93 6.85 12.91
C LEU A 671 27.61 8.11 12.37
N PRO A 672 28.39 8.00 11.28
CA PRO A 672 29.23 9.10 10.80
C PRO A 672 28.50 10.07 9.86
N GLY A 673 27.26 9.80 9.46
CA GLY A 673 26.60 10.55 8.38
C GLY A 673 27.42 10.49 7.09
N ASP A 674 27.60 11.63 6.42
CA ASP A 674 28.25 11.71 5.13
C ASP A 674 29.66 12.33 5.18
N ILE A 675 30.31 12.33 6.36
CA ILE A 675 31.66 12.88 6.52
C ILE A 675 32.62 12.34 5.45
N GLU A 676 33.43 13.23 4.88
CA GLU A 676 34.45 12.89 3.90
C GLU A 676 35.81 12.62 4.58
N GLN A 677 36.76 12.13 3.80
CA GLN A 677 38.12 11.78 4.26
C GLN A 677 38.83 12.90 5.03
N GLU A 678 38.53 14.17 4.76
CA GLU A 678 39.09 15.31 5.50
C GLU A 678 38.71 15.26 6.98
N VAL A 679 37.43 15.00 7.29
CA VAL A 679 36.94 14.88 8.67
C VAL A 679 37.45 13.58 9.30
N GLU A 680 37.47 12.48 8.55
CA GLU A 680 38.06 11.21 9.03
C GLU A 680 39.49 11.39 9.55
N ARG A 681 40.33 12.12 8.80
CA ARG A 681 41.72 12.40 9.21
C ARG A 681 41.79 13.24 10.48
N ILE A 682 40.90 14.21 10.64
CA ILE A 682 40.84 15.05 11.86
C ILE A 682 40.46 14.18 13.06
N LEU A 683 39.39 13.37 12.94
CA LEU A 683 38.94 12.51 14.02
C LEU A 683 40.01 11.48 14.45
N ILE A 684 40.80 10.97 13.49
CA ILE A 684 41.96 10.11 13.79
C ILE A 684 43.07 10.91 14.49
N ARG A 685 43.44 12.08 13.95
CA ARG A 685 44.54 12.91 14.47
C ARG A 685 44.29 13.37 15.90
N GLU A 686 43.06 13.78 16.19
CA GLU A 686 42.63 14.23 17.52
C GLU A 686 42.29 13.05 18.44
N ASN A 687 42.45 11.81 17.98
CA ASN A 687 42.19 10.58 18.73
C ASN A 687 40.77 10.49 19.32
N LEU A 688 39.78 10.96 18.55
CA LEU A 688 38.37 10.99 18.93
C LEU A 688 37.62 9.71 18.54
N LEU A 689 38.19 8.89 17.65
CA LEU A 689 37.54 7.65 17.20
C LEU A 689 37.72 6.50 18.18
N PRO A 690 36.64 5.79 18.57
CA PRO A 690 36.76 4.57 19.34
C PRO A 690 37.39 3.45 18.51
N SER A 691 38.10 2.54 19.16
CA SER A 691 38.43 1.22 18.59
C SER A 691 37.31 0.22 18.83
N ASP A 692 37.36 -0.89 18.08
CA ASP A 692 36.53 -2.09 18.25
C ASP A 692 35.03 -1.81 18.08
N ILE A 693 34.67 -1.13 17.00
CA ILE A 693 33.28 -0.85 16.66
C ILE A 693 32.56 -2.15 16.31
N ASP A 694 31.44 -2.45 16.99
CA ASP A 694 30.64 -3.63 16.64
C ASP A 694 29.82 -3.35 15.37
N VAL A 695 29.30 -2.14 15.21
CA VAL A 695 28.48 -1.75 14.07
C VAL A 695 28.85 -0.35 13.56
N LEU A 696 29.19 -0.26 12.28
CA LEU A 696 29.42 0.98 11.57
C LEU A 696 28.35 1.17 10.49
N VAL A 697 27.71 2.34 10.44
CA VAL A 697 27.02 2.76 9.21
C VAL A 697 28.06 3.40 8.30
N ALA A 698 28.22 2.87 7.10
CA ALA A 698 29.26 3.33 6.19
C ALA A 698 29.04 4.81 5.84
N PRO A 699 30.06 5.68 6.02
CA PRO A 699 29.90 7.09 5.74
C PRO A 699 29.58 7.33 4.26
N HIS A 700 28.72 8.31 4.00
CA HIS A 700 28.37 8.75 2.65
C HIS A 700 27.91 7.60 1.75
N HIS A 701 27.12 6.70 2.34
CA HIS A 701 26.53 5.53 1.68
C HIS A 701 27.57 4.56 1.07
N GLY A 702 28.84 4.65 1.48
CA GLY A 702 29.96 3.92 0.85
C GLY A 702 30.54 4.60 -0.39
N SER A 703 30.54 5.94 -0.43
CA SER A 703 31.22 6.77 -1.43
C SER A 703 32.75 6.56 -1.40
N LYS A 704 33.40 6.78 -2.55
CA LYS A 704 34.87 6.79 -2.64
C LYS A 704 35.52 7.99 -1.93
N THR A 705 34.73 9.04 -1.63
CA THR A 705 35.19 10.23 -0.90
C THR A 705 35.22 10.04 0.61
N SER A 706 34.83 8.86 1.10
CA SER A 706 34.83 8.46 2.51
C SER A 706 35.38 7.04 2.69
N SER A 707 35.28 6.52 3.91
CA SER A 707 35.71 5.21 4.36
C SER A 707 37.21 4.95 4.12
N SER A 708 38.10 5.93 4.36
CA SER A 708 39.54 5.77 4.12
C SER A 708 40.12 4.54 4.83
N PHE A 709 41.22 4.01 4.29
CA PHE A 709 41.86 2.82 4.87
C PHE A 709 42.24 3.02 6.35
N ASP A 710 42.83 4.16 6.68
CA ASP A 710 43.23 4.48 8.07
C ASP A 710 42.02 4.61 8.99
N PHE A 711 40.92 5.20 8.51
CA PHE A 711 39.66 5.29 9.24
C PHE A 711 39.09 3.89 9.55
N ILE A 712 38.95 3.04 8.53
CA ILE A 712 38.45 1.67 8.71
C ILE A 712 39.37 0.89 9.66
N ARG A 713 40.68 1.01 9.49
CA ARG A 713 41.67 0.31 10.31
C ARG A 713 41.61 0.73 11.79
N GLN A 714 41.42 2.02 12.07
CA GLN A 714 41.27 2.53 13.43
C GLN A 714 40.00 1.99 14.11
N LEU A 715 38.90 1.90 13.37
CA LEU A 715 37.61 1.45 13.90
C LEU A 715 37.50 -0.07 14.05
N ALA A 716 38.16 -0.82 13.15
CA ALA A 716 38.08 -2.28 13.02
C ALA A 716 36.63 -2.83 13.14
N PRO A 717 35.69 -2.38 12.29
CA PRO A 717 34.28 -2.65 12.47
C PRO A 717 33.91 -4.11 12.20
N LYS A 718 33.09 -4.73 13.06
CA LYS A 718 32.61 -6.12 12.84
C LYS A 718 31.49 -6.20 11.82
N HIS A 719 30.50 -5.31 11.92
CA HIS A 719 29.40 -5.18 10.95
C HIS A 719 29.42 -3.80 10.30
N VAL A 720 29.19 -3.75 9.00
CA VAL A 720 29.09 -2.50 8.24
C VAL A 720 27.77 -2.48 7.46
N ILE A 721 26.99 -1.43 7.67
CA ILE A 721 25.69 -1.24 6.99
C ILE A 721 25.83 -0.13 5.96
N PHE A 722 25.50 -0.44 4.71
CA PHE A 722 25.34 0.51 3.63
C PHE A 722 23.86 0.83 3.46
N SER A 723 23.49 2.11 3.57
CA SER A 723 22.13 2.56 3.26
C SER A 723 22.08 3.04 1.81
N THR A 724 21.72 2.18 0.86
CA THR A 724 21.81 2.54 -0.56
C THR A 724 20.56 2.25 -1.36
N GLY A 725 20.40 2.97 -2.47
CA GLY A 725 19.36 2.66 -3.43
C GLY A 725 19.76 1.49 -4.33
N TYR A 726 18.85 0.55 -4.54
CA TYR A 726 19.06 -0.54 -5.52
C TYR A 726 19.45 0.00 -6.90
N LYS A 727 20.66 -0.34 -7.36
CA LYS A 727 21.26 0.16 -8.61
C LYS A 727 21.18 1.68 -8.74
N ASN A 728 21.47 2.40 -7.66
CA ASN A 728 21.48 3.85 -7.64
C ASN A 728 22.44 4.43 -8.70
N ARG A 729 22.18 5.70 -9.06
CA ARG A 729 22.94 6.43 -10.10
C ARG A 729 24.40 6.70 -9.73
N TYR A 730 24.72 6.69 -8.44
CA TYR A 730 26.06 7.01 -7.92
C TYR A 730 27.01 5.81 -8.01
N GLY A 731 26.45 4.59 -8.07
CA GLY A 731 27.24 3.36 -8.02
C GLY A 731 27.71 3.04 -6.59
N HIS A 732 26.98 3.53 -5.58
CA HIS A 732 27.21 3.18 -4.17
C HIS A 732 26.61 1.79 -3.84
N PRO A 733 27.18 1.04 -2.88
CA PRO A 733 28.51 1.27 -2.34
C PRO A 733 29.58 0.98 -3.41
N HIS A 734 30.65 1.78 -3.44
CA HIS A 734 31.69 1.57 -4.44
C HIS A 734 32.49 0.29 -4.16
N GLY A 735 32.80 -0.48 -5.20
CA GLY A 735 33.54 -1.76 -5.07
C GLY A 735 34.89 -1.64 -4.32
N ALA A 736 35.59 -0.51 -4.45
CA ALA A 736 36.83 -0.26 -3.71
C ALA A 736 36.61 0.01 -2.21
N VAL A 737 35.43 0.49 -1.81
CA VAL A 737 35.05 0.66 -0.40
C VAL A 737 34.64 -0.70 0.19
N ILE A 738 33.84 -1.47 -0.55
CA ILE A 738 33.49 -2.85 -0.21
C ILE A 738 34.75 -3.68 0.06
N SER A 739 35.72 -3.62 -0.85
CA SER A 739 36.99 -4.36 -0.73
C SER A 739 37.75 -3.99 0.54
N ARG A 740 37.85 -2.69 0.87
CA ARG A 740 38.52 -2.22 2.09
C ARG A 740 37.91 -2.78 3.37
N TYR A 741 36.58 -2.87 3.45
CA TYR A 741 35.92 -3.48 4.61
C TYR A 741 36.05 -5.01 4.63
N GLN A 742 36.02 -5.67 3.47
CA GLN A 742 36.26 -7.12 3.37
C GLN A 742 37.67 -7.50 3.79
N ASP A 743 38.67 -6.67 3.44
CA ASP A 743 40.06 -6.87 3.85
C ASP A 743 40.24 -6.82 5.38
N MET A 744 39.34 -6.13 6.09
CA MET A 744 39.27 -6.09 7.56
C MET A 744 38.34 -7.15 8.16
N ALA A 745 37.90 -8.12 7.35
CA ALA A 745 36.98 -9.20 7.74
C ALA A 745 35.62 -8.71 8.29
N SER A 746 35.17 -7.51 7.89
CA SER A 746 33.85 -7.00 8.27
C SER A 746 32.74 -7.77 7.54
N THR A 747 31.64 -8.02 8.25
CA THR A 747 30.39 -8.51 7.64
C THR A 747 29.61 -7.32 7.08
N LEU A 748 29.25 -7.39 5.80
CA LEU A 748 28.62 -6.29 5.07
C LEU A 748 27.12 -6.52 4.90
N TRP A 749 26.34 -5.45 5.07
CA TRP A 749 24.90 -5.42 4.86
C TRP A 749 24.54 -4.24 3.96
N ASP A 750 23.61 -4.41 3.03
CA ASP A 750 23.16 -3.33 2.15
C ASP A 750 21.64 -3.29 2.10
N THR A 751 21.05 -2.18 2.55
CA THR A 751 19.59 -2.05 2.62
C THR A 751 18.92 -2.24 1.26
N ALA A 752 19.62 -1.96 0.17
CA ALA A 752 19.15 -2.20 -1.18
C ALA A 752 18.82 -3.68 -1.44
N TYR A 753 19.60 -4.61 -0.88
CA TYR A 753 19.53 -6.06 -1.17
C TYR A 753 18.97 -6.86 -0.01
N ASP A 754 19.12 -6.38 1.21
CA ASP A 754 18.76 -7.06 2.46
C ASP A 754 17.48 -6.48 3.09
N GLY A 755 17.00 -5.33 2.59
CA GLY A 755 15.92 -4.56 3.22
C GLY A 755 16.41 -3.85 4.47
N ALA A 756 15.51 -3.44 5.36
CA ALA A 756 15.91 -2.85 6.63
C ALA A 756 16.82 -3.81 7.42
N ILE A 757 17.84 -3.25 8.05
CA ILE A 757 18.77 -3.98 8.92
C ILE A 757 18.48 -3.62 10.36
N THR A 758 18.04 -4.61 11.14
CA THR A 758 17.73 -4.47 12.56
C THR A 758 18.81 -5.13 13.39
N ILE A 759 19.38 -4.39 14.33
CA ILE A 759 20.33 -4.89 15.30
C ILE A 759 19.68 -4.85 16.67
N ASN A 760 19.60 -6.02 17.31
CA ASN A 760 19.13 -6.16 18.68
C ASN A 760 20.33 -6.42 19.59
N VAL A 761 20.38 -5.72 20.72
CA VAL A 761 21.35 -5.96 21.79
C VAL A 761 20.60 -6.28 23.06
N SER A 762 20.79 -7.50 23.58
CA SER A 762 20.22 -7.90 24.86
C SER A 762 20.92 -7.20 26.03
N PRO A 763 20.31 -7.13 27.22
CA PRO A 763 20.98 -6.60 28.42
C PRO A 763 22.29 -7.31 28.77
N GLU A 764 22.45 -8.57 28.37
CA GLU A 764 23.67 -9.37 28.51
C GLU A 764 24.75 -9.04 27.46
N GLY A 765 24.47 -8.10 26.56
CA GLY A 765 25.39 -7.68 25.50
C GLY A 765 25.45 -8.63 24.31
N VAL A 766 24.47 -9.53 24.15
CA VAL A 766 24.36 -10.38 22.95
C VAL A 766 23.83 -9.54 21.80
N LEU A 767 24.58 -9.48 20.69
CA LEU A 767 24.24 -8.73 19.49
C LEU A 767 23.71 -9.69 18.42
N GLU A 768 22.52 -9.42 17.90
CA GLU A 768 21.88 -10.14 16.80
C GLU A 768 21.59 -9.16 15.65
N VAL A 769 21.91 -9.55 14.42
CA VAL A 769 21.61 -8.77 13.21
C VAL A 769 20.57 -9.50 12.37
N LEU A 770 19.51 -8.79 11.98
CA LEU A 770 18.39 -9.31 11.20
C LEU A 770 18.19 -8.45 9.94
N ALA A 771 18.24 -9.09 8.78
CA ALA A 771 17.86 -8.49 7.50
C ALA A 771 16.37 -8.74 7.22
N GLU A 772 15.59 -7.71 6.91
CA GLU A 772 14.13 -7.83 6.75
C GLU A 772 13.73 -8.77 5.60
N ARG A 773 14.50 -8.81 4.51
CA ARG A 773 14.24 -9.72 3.38
C ARG A 773 14.42 -11.19 3.73
N ASP A 774 15.26 -11.51 4.70
CA ASP A 774 15.46 -12.87 5.21
C ASP A 774 14.49 -13.20 6.35
N ASN A 775 14.34 -12.29 7.31
CA ASN A 775 13.51 -12.48 8.49
C ASN A 775 12.02 -12.55 8.15
N ASN A 776 11.54 -11.74 7.20
CA ASN A 776 10.15 -11.70 6.76
C ASN A 776 10.04 -12.04 5.27
N ARG A 777 10.78 -13.08 4.86
CA ARG A 777 10.89 -13.50 3.47
C ARG A 777 9.53 -13.76 2.84
N ARG A 778 9.33 -13.22 1.64
CA ARG A 778 8.14 -13.42 0.81
C ARG A 778 8.54 -14.01 -0.53
N ILE A 779 7.63 -14.78 -1.12
CA ILE A 779 7.80 -15.39 -2.45
C ILE A 779 8.20 -14.37 -3.53
N TRP A 780 7.75 -13.12 -3.41
CA TRP A 780 8.03 -12.09 -4.41
C TRP A 780 9.31 -11.29 -4.16
N TYR A 781 10.02 -11.49 -3.05
CA TYR A 781 11.22 -10.72 -2.69
C TYR A 781 12.47 -11.08 -3.49
#